data_AF-A0A4U0WT58-F1
#
_entry.id   AF-A0A4U0WT58-F1
#
_cell.length_a   1.000
_cell.length_b   1.000
_cell.length_c   1.000
_cell.angle_alpha   90.00
_cell.angle_beta   90.00
_cell.angle_gamma   90.00
#
_symmetry.space_group_name_H-M   'P 1'
#
loop_
_entity.id
_entity.type
_entity.pdbx_description
1 polymer ?
#
loop_
_entity_poly.entity_id
_entity_poly.type
_entity_poly.pdbx_seq_one_letter_code
_entity_poly.pdbx_strand_id
1 'polypeptide(L)'
;MPRKQFTSQASSGRAVTGFGGAFGASTGSTFGATLSPLGYVTEPPDFSSISDPNTVVSFKNLSKKDSTTKAKALEDLQSILSAHIENGPEIEEPVLEAWVGFYILGAAQESLKQVFPTQDKLNNVKKAYQQPILEYCRDAITKETPHTLSDERVVSSDEAEAKYVRVIATCLSVIASLLSELQPEDITKQQAVYDEILGQSSVWEFAASKDVSVRRSVYRLLRICLSKQYDTITVNLTTISSAFLSKALVSDQSGSSYDFVETLVALTNVCPTVWTEHYTGKKSVTSRLRQFLKRGSSDGPPEVWRLSEEDQRRVAVQMLFPLLAQYIKPASEGTQWTLQGPQAMTVLREALQTGLMDATIDEHWAQMSDTLIEDVKISLPEQSKDFDKSQTAVATEGTRWATVQAEILKLDLTESQRAGLTQSMERVLRESFKVLKSRNGKPYGAAGVVDATIRLCGHTLFEDPAMDHLVSSFVMHDLPSLILSPSCTTLMSILYSFAVHEGFPETWKTVVDTVLSASDSPVKLAALRALLYSEDTISTVAYMTGLRQPLAGTKTITRTCNELVADLTGLNINGKPDECLKQLVLLNGIIQNQEDATESIAKQRVVFLVKHITSWLQVGYLAGLLDFTFDFLGHARGRPVDASKFDLSSYTPDTESSPEKDTQWLLTHLYYLSLKHTSNLAKTWWIDCRSRQKVISVESWTERFISPTIVADALTSASEWAAAQDNPDEALTVKVSPRVREVTSSYVLDEQNLVFLIRLPSAFPLKQATCEGVNRVAISEQKWQSWLRNCQGVIAFSNNSLPEGLASIRRNILGTLKGQS
;
A
#
# COMPACT_ATOMS: atom_id res chain seq x y z
N MET A 1 49.00 -21.22 -33.90
CA MET A 1 48.27 -21.85 -35.02
C MET A 1 47.43 -22.99 -34.47
N PRO A 2 46.30 -23.37 -35.10
CA PRO A 2 45.72 -22.93 -36.38
C PRO A 2 44.48 -22.02 -36.16
N ARG A 3 44.08 -21.00 -36.94
CA ARG A 3 44.14 -20.60 -38.37
C ARG A 3 43.30 -21.47 -39.33
N LYS A 4 42.19 -20.88 -39.84
CA LYS A 4 41.62 -20.96 -41.22
C LYS A 4 40.34 -20.10 -41.26
N GLN A 5 40.29 -18.90 -41.89
CA GLN A 5 40.20 -18.56 -43.33
C GLN A 5 39.01 -19.17 -44.09
N PHE A 6 38.19 -18.33 -44.73
CA PHE A 6 37.71 -18.34 -46.13
C PHE A 6 36.68 -17.19 -46.29
N THR A 7 37.01 -16.00 -46.83
CA THR A 7 37.01 -15.54 -48.24
C THR A 7 35.74 -15.76 -49.09
N SER A 8 35.33 -14.63 -49.67
CA SER A 8 34.28 -14.32 -50.65
C SER A 8 34.42 -14.96 -52.03
N GLN A 9 33.31 -15.17 -52.76
CA GLN A 9 32.92 -14.38 -53.97
C GLN A 9 31.72 -14.96 -54.75
N ALA A 10 30.93 -14.02 -55.32
CA ALA A 10 30.16 -14.04 -56.58
C ALA A 10 28.94 -14.98 -56.72
N SER A 11 27.88 -14.69 -57.49
CA SER A 11 27.76 -13.90 -58.73
C SER A 11 26.34 -13.32 -58.91
N SER A 12 26.20 -12.08 -59.39
CA SER A 12 25.71 -11.70 -60.74
C SER A 12 24.20 -11.81 -61.02
N GLY A 13 23.58 -10.67 -61.34
CA GLY A 13 22.26 -10.59 -61.97
C GLY A 13 22.02 -9.20 -62.56
N ARG A 14 22.11 -9.09 -63.89
CA ARG A 14 22.08 -7.88 -64.72
C ARG A 14 20.77 -7.07 -64.66
N ALA A 15 20.93 -5.77 -64.92
CA ALA A 15 19.89 -4.79 -65.23
C ALA A 15 19.09 -5.12 -66.50
N VAL A 16 17.83 -4.67 -66.54
CA VAL A 16 17.11 -4.28 -67.77
C VAL A 16 16.28 -3.03 -67.52
N THR A 17 16.48 -2.07 -68.41
CA THR A 17 15.82 -0.79 -68.65
C THR A 17 14.36 -0.92 -69.08
N GLY A 18 13.52 0.05 -68.69
CA GLY A 18 12.18 0.24 -69.27
C GLY A 18 11.76 1.71 -69.21
N PHE A 19 11.97 2.42 -70.31
CA PHE A 19 11.48 3.77 -70.58
C PHE A 19 10.12 3.65 -71.29
N GLY A 20 9.12 4.43 -70.89
CA GLY A 20 7.81 4.49 -71.57
C GLY A 20 6.87 5.48 -70.87
N GLY A 21 6.80 6.70 -71.39
CA GLY A 21 5.95 7.77 -70.86
C GLY A 21 4.54 7.81 -71.44
N ALA A 22 3.67 8.60 -70.81
CA ALA A 22 2.58 9.32 -71.48
C ALA A 22 2.09 10.49 -70.60
N PHE A 23 1.93 11.62 -71.29
CA PHE A 23 1.51 12.94 -70.84
C PHE A 23 0.09 13.00 -70.25
N GLY A 24 -0.12 13.90 -69.29
CA GLY A 24 -1.42 14.42 -68.90
C GLY A 24 -1.25 15.73 -68.12
N ALA A 25 -1.41 16.86 -68.80
CA ALA A 25 -1.32 18.19 -68.22
C ALA A 25 -2.61 18.54 -67.45
N SER A 26 -2.47 19.07 -66.24
CA SER A 26 -3.46 19.96 -65.64
C SER A 26 -2.74 20.99 -64.78
N THR A 27 -2.86 22.24 -65.23
CA THR A 27 -2.48 23.47 -64.55
C THR A 27 -3.24 23.62 -63.23
N GLY A 28 -2.52 23.80 -62.12
CA GLY A 28 -3.10 24.12 -60.83
C GLY A 28 -2.02 24.27 -59.75
N SER A 29 -1.73 25.52 -59.39
CA SER A 29 -0.87 25.90 -58.26
C SER A 29 -1.18 25.08 -57.01
N THR A 30 -0.22 24.35 -56.47
CA THR A 30 -0.27 23.89 -55.07
C THR A 30 1.13 23.60 -54.54
N PHE A 31 1.54 24.40 -53.56
CA PHE A 31 2.56 24.08 -52.57
C PHE A 31 2.37 22.64 -52.08
N GLY A 32 3.41 21.81 -52.11
CA GLY A 32 3.32 20.46 -51.55
C GLY A 32 4.64 19.70 -51.58
N ALA A 33 5.14 19.39 -50.37
CA ALA A 33 6.30 18.54 -50.05
C ALA A 33 7.69 19.14 -50.31
N THR A 34 8.11 20.10 -49.47
CA THR A 34 9.51 20.48 -49.36
C THR A 34 10.32 19.35 -48.72
N LEU A 35 11.17 18.70 -49.53
CA LEU A 35 12.37 18.03 -49.05
C LEU A 35 13.18 19.03 -48.21
N SER A 36 13.79 18.57 -47.12
CA SER A 36 14.64 19.44 -46.30
C SER A 36 15.79 19.99 -47.15
N PRO A 37 16.03 21.31 -47.18
CA PRO A 37 17.07 21.95 -48.00
C PRO A 37 18.50 21.62 -47.54
N LEU A 38 18.64 20.81 -46.48
CA LEU A 38 19.90 20.35 -45.90
C LEU A 38 20.42 19.06 -46.52
N GLY A 39 19.55 18.30 -47.21
CA GLY A 39 19.94 17.05 -47.83
C GLY A 39 20.91 17.29 -48.98
N TYR A 40 21.91 16.41 -49.16
CA TYR A 40 22.84 16.52 -50.30
C TYR A 40 22.16 16.35 -51.68
N VAL A 41 20.87 15.96 -51.67
CA VAL A 41 20.01 15.73 -52.83
C VAL A 41 19.32 17.03 -53.32
N THR A 42 19.69 18.20 -52.77
CA THR A 42 19.22 19.49 -53.29
C THR A 42 19.66 19.72 -54.74
N GLU A 43 18.78 20.34 -55.53
CA GLU A 43 19.10 20.72 -56.92
C GLU A 43 20.34 21.64 -56.92
N PRO A 44 21.34 21.38 -57.80
CA PRO A 44 22.53 22.23 -57.87
C PRO A 44 22.13 23.67 -58.24
N PRO A 45 22.81 24.69 -57.68
CA PRO A 45 22.46 26.09 -57.92
C PRO A 45 22.45 26.40 -59.42
N ASP A 46 21.36 26.99 -59.89
CA ASP A 46 21.24 27.40 -61.29
C ASP A 46 22.06 28.68 -61.51
N PHE A 47 22.99 28.61 -62.46
CA PHE A 47 23.86 29.72 -62.83
C PHE A 47 23.41 30.39 -64.14
N SER A 48 22.29 29.96 -64.73
CA SER A 48 21.82 30.40 -66.05
C SER A 48 21.43 31.88 -66.09
N SER A 49 21.09 32.45 -64.93
CA SER A 49 20.60 33.82 -64.74
C SER A 49 21.67 34.82 -64.25
N ILE A 50 22.92 34.39 -64.07
CA ILE A 50 24.04 35.27 -63.66
C ILE A 50 24.68 35.90 -64.91
N SER A 51 24.72 37.24 -64.96
CA SER A 51 25.19 37.95 -66.17
C SER A 51 26.71 37.94 -66.34
N ASP A 52 27.48 37.95 -65.26
CA ASP A 52 28.96 37.94 -65.32
C ASP A 52 29.52 36.52 -65.45
N PRO A 53 30.14 36.17 -66.61
CA PRO A 53 30.71 34.85 -66.82
C PRO A 53 31.85 34.52 -65.84
N ASN A 54 32.59 35.51 -65.34
CA ASN A 54 33.67 35.28 -64.39
C ASN A 54 33.12 34.86 -63.02
N THR A 55 32.04 35.51 -62.57
CA THR A 55 31.28 35.12 -61.38
C THR A 55 30.77 33.67 -61.49
N VAL A 56 30.23 33.27 -62.65
CA VAL A 56 29.81 31.87 -62.92
C VAL A 56 30.99 30.89 -62.83
N VAL A 57 32.15 31.25 -63.38
CA VAL A 57 33.36 30.42 -63.32
C VAL A 57 33.85 30.25 -61.89
N SER A 58 33.82 31.30 -61.09
CA SER A 58 34.21 31.24 -59.68
C SER A 58 33.27 30.35 -58.86
N PHE A 59 31.95 30.44 -59.04
CA PHE A 59 30.99 29.51 -58.42
C PHE A 59 31.16 28.05 -58.87
N LYS A 60 31.44 27.82 -60.15
CA LYS A 60 31.78 26.47 -60.65
C LYS A 60 33.08 25.95 -60.05
N ASN A 61 34.05 26.82 -59.78
CA ASN A 61 35.31 26.45 -59.13
C ASN A 61 35.13 26.18 -57.63
N LEU A 62 34.22 26.88 -56.93
CA LEU A 62 33.83 26.55 -55.56
C LEU A 62 33.19 25.16 -55.42
N SER A 63 32.55 24.68 -56.49
CA SER A 63 31.94 23.34 -56.57
C SER A 63 32.96 22.21 -56.77
N LYS A 64 34.23 22.52 -57.10
CA LYS A 64 35.27 21.50 -57.36
C LYS A 64 35.84 20.93 -56.05
N LYS A 65 36.41 19.73 -56.07
CA LYS A 65 36.93 19.06 -54.86
C LYS A 65 38.25 19.66 -54.32
N ASP A 66 39.03 20.29 -55.18
CA ASP A 66 40.38 20.77 -54.88
C ASP A 66 40.38 22.04 -54.01
N SER A 67 41.02 21.99 -52.82
CA SER A 67 41.00 23.09 -51.85
C SER A 67 41.75 24.33 -52.34
N THR A 68 42.83 24.17 -53.10
CA THR A 68 43.57 25.28 -53.70
C THR A 68 42.76 26.02 -54.76
N THR A 69 41.94 25.29 -55.53
CA THR A 69 41.02 25.84 -56.52
C THR A 69 39.87 26.60 -55.85
N LYS A 70 39.35 26.09 -54.72
CA LYS A 70 38.32 26.80 -53.93
C LYS A 70 38.85 28.10 -53.33
N ALA A 71 40.07 28.10 -52.78
CA ALA A 71 40.68 29.29 -52.20
C ALA A 71 40.83 30.41 -53.24
N LYS A 72 41.36 30.08 -54.42
CA LYS A 72 41.45 31.04 -55.53
C LYS A 72 40.09 31.54 -56.00
N ALA A 73 39.08 30.66 -56.06
CA ALA A 73 37.72 31.05 -56.43
C ALA A 73 37.08 32.02 -55.42
N LEU A 74 37.39 31.90 -54.12
CA LEU A 74 36.95 32.85 -53.09
C LEU A 74 37.66 34.19 -53.24
N GLU A 75 38.97 34.21 -53.53
CA GLU A 75 39.73 35.44 -53.80
C GLU A 75 39.20 36.16 -55.05
N ASP A 76 38.90 35.41 -56.11
CA ASP A 76 38.32 35.94 -57.34
C ASP A 76 36.92 36.55 -57.07
N LEU A 77 36.05 35.86 -56.31
CA LEU A 77 34.73 36.40 -55.90
C LEU A 77 34.87 37.63 -55.00
N GLN A 78 35.82 37.63 -54.08
CA GLN A 78 36.09 38.77 -53.21
C GLN A 78 36.52 39.99 -54.04
N SER A 79 37.40 39.81 -55.02
CA SER A 79 37.82 40.89 -55.92
C SER A 79 36.67 41.42 -56.77
N ILE A 80 35.78 40.54 -57.25
CA ILE A 80 34.58 40.94 -58.03
C ILE A 80 33.61 41.75 -57.16
N LEU A 81 33.40 41.32 -55.91
CA LEU A 81 32.55 42.00 -54.94
C LEU A 81 33.13 43.37 -54.53
N SER A 82 34.43 43.44 -54.24
CA SER A 82 35.10 44.71 -53.92
C SER A 82 35.02 45.70 -55.08
N ALA A 83 35.17 45.24 -56.34
CA ALA A 83 35.01 46.08 -57.51
C ALA A 83 33.55 46.59 -57.70
N HIS A 84 32.55 45.76 -57.38
CA HIS A 84 31.13 46.17 -57.39
C HIS A 84 30.81 47.20 -56.31
N ILE A 85 31.36 47.06 -55.10
CA ILE A 85 31.15 48.00 -53.99
C ILE A 85 31.70 49.40 -54.31
N GLU A 86 32.78 49.48 -55.09
CA GLU A 86 33.41 50.76 -55.42
C GLU A 86 32.73 51.49 -56.59
N ASN A 87 32.17 50.81 -57.61
CA ASN A 87 31.64 51.46 -58.82
C ASN A 87 30.53 50.71 -59.60
N GLY A 88 29.88 49.66 -59.06
CA GLY A 88 28.91 48.82 -59.79
C GLY A 88 27.43 49.01 -59.42
N PRO A 89 26.47 48.52 -60.24
CA PRO A 89 25.07 48.36 -59.84
C PRO A 89 24.90 47.32 -58.71
N GLU A 90 23.72 47.27 -58.08
CA GLU A 90 23.41 46.27 -57.05
C GLU A 90 23.72 44.84 -57.52
N ILE A 91 24.23 44.01 -56.60
CA ILE A 91 24.56 42.61 -56.87
C ILE A 91 23.30 41.88 -57.32
N GLU A 92 23.41 41.13 -58.42
CA GLU A 92 22.29 40.39 -59.00
C GLU A 92 21.72 39.37 -58.01
N GLU A 93 20.39 39.31 -57.89
CA GLU A 93 19.68 38.36 -57.03
C GLU A 93 20.10 36.88 -57.28
N PRO A 94 20.30 36.42 -58.54
CA PRO A 94 20.89 35.11 -58.84
C PRO A 94 22.28 34.85 -58.25
N VAL A 95 23.12 35.88 -58.08
CA VAL A 95 24.46 35.76 -57.46
C VAL A 95 24.31 35.53 -55.95
N LEU A 96 23.35 36.19 -55.32
CA LEU A 96 23.02 36.00 -53.91
C LEU A 96 22.43 34.61 -53.66
N GLU A 97 21.51 34.15 -54.52
CA GLU A 97 20.94 32.79 -54.48
C GLU A 97 22.02 31.71 -54.64
N ALA A 98 22.95 31.89 -55.59
CA ALA A 98 24.08 30.98 -55.77
C ALA A 98 25.02 30.95 -54.56
N TRP A 99 25.29 32.10 -53.92
CA TRP A 99 26.17 32.21 -52.75
C TRP A 99 25.62 31.49 -51.51
N VAL A 100 24.31 31.55 -51.29
CA VAL A 100 23.66 30.83 -50.18
C VAL A 100 23.93 29.32 -50.23
N GLY A 101 24.18 28.75 -51.41
CA GLY A 101 24.54 27.35 -51.60
C GLY A 101 25.97 26.94 -51.18
N PHE A 102 26.91 27.87 -50.97
CA PHE A 102 28.35 27.57 -50.73
C PHE A 102 28.89 27.98 -49.35
N TYR A 103 28.00 28.24 -48.39
CA TYR A 103 28.26 28.89 -47.10
C TYR A 103 29.47 28.35 -46.27
N ILE A 104 30.30 29.27 -45.74
CA ILE A 104 31.46 28.97 -44.86
C ILE A 104 31.23 29.51 -43.44
N LEU A 105 31.17 28.61 -42.44
CA LEU A 105 30.68 28.86 -41.09
C LEU A 105 31.49 29.89 -40.26
N GLY A 106 32.81 29.92 -40.41
CA GLY A 106 33.70 30.75 -39.59
C GLY A 106 33.68 32.23 -39.97
N ALA A 107 33.80 32.52 -41.27
CA ALA A 107 33.72 33.89 -41.79
C ALA A 107 32.33 34.50 -41.51
N ALA A 108 31.27 33.72 -41.60
CA ALA A 108 29.91 34.18 -41.34
C ALA A 108 29.67 34.73 -39.94
N GLN A 109 30.25 34.11 -38.89
CA GLN A 109 30.08 34.61 -37.52
C GLN A 109 30.78 35.95 -37.30
N GLU A 110 31.94 36.15 -37.91
CA GLU A 110 32.71 37.38 -37.81
C GLU A 110 32.09 38.50 -38.66
N SER A 111 31.66 38.17 -39.89
CA SER A 111 30.90 39.09 -40.75
C SER A 111 29.56 39.49 -40.13
N LEU A 112 28.82 38.58 -39.49
CA LEU A 112 27.56 38.92 -38.81
C LEU A 112 27.78 39.93 -37.67
N LYS A 113 28.86 39.77 -36.90
CA LYS A 113 29.25 40.73 -35.85
C LYS A 113 29.73 42.06 -36.43
N GLN A 114 30.41 42.05 -37.57
CA GLN A 114 30.84 43.28 -38.25
C GLN A 114 29.64 44.07 -38.82
N VAL A 115 28.67 43.39 -39.43
CA VAL A 115 27.45 44.00 -39.99
C VAL A 115 26.48 44.48 -38.90
N PHE A 116 26.37 43.71 -37.81
CA PHE A 116 25.52 44.03 -36.66
C PHE A 116 26.36 44.19 -35.38
N PRO A 117 27.03 45.34 -35.18
CA PRO A 117 28.04 45.51 -34.14
C PRO A 117 27.49 45.64 -32.73
N THR A 118 26.18 45.88 -32.57
CA THR A 118 25.54 46.01 -31.26
C THR A 118 24.67 44.80 -30.93
N GLN A 119 24.61 44.45 -29.65
CA GLN A 119 23.78 43.35 -29.17
C GLN A 119 22.29 43.56 -29.50
N ASP A 120 21.81 44.80 -29.46
CA ASP A 120 20.42 45.13 -29.81
C ASP A 120 20.10 44.84 -31.28
N LYS A 121 21.04 45.12 -32.20
CA LYS A 121 20.87 44.82 -33.62
C LYS A 121 20.86 43.31 -33.85
N LEU A 122 21.74 42.56 -33.17
CA LEU A 122 21.74 41.10 -33.23
C LEU A 122 20.44 40.51 -32.68
N ASN A 123 19.92 41.05 -31.57
CA ASN A 123 18.63 40.65 -31.01
C ASN A 123 17.47 40.95 -31.97
N ASN A 124 17.52 42.08 -32.68
CA ASN A 124 16.53 42.40 -33.73
C ASN A 124 16.59 41.42 -34.90
N VAL A 125 17.78 40.97 -35.31
CA VAL A 125 17.92 39.91 -36.34
C VAL A 125 17.30 38.60 -35.83
N LYS A 126 17.63 38.19 -34.60
CA LYS A 126 17.06 36.98 -33.97
C LYS A 126 15.54 37.06 -33.88
N LYS A 127 14.98 38.22 -33.56
CA LYS A 127 13.55 38.47 -33.49
C LYS A 127 12.89 38.44 -34.87
N ALA A 128 13.49 39.08 -35.88
CA ALA A 128 12.93 39.15 -37.23
C ALA A 128 12.89 37.79 -37.92
N TYR A 129 13.92 36.96 -37.70
CA TYR A 129 14.06 35.64 -38.33
C TYR A 129 13.78 34.48 -37.38
N GLN A 130 13.14 34.72 -36.24
CA GLN A 130 12.91 33.71 -35.21
C GLN A 130 12.21 32.48 -35.76
N GLN A 131 11.08 32.67 -36.46
CA GLN A 131 10.29 31.57 -37.02
C GLN A 131 11.07 30.74 -38.06
N PRO A 132 11.67 31.34 -39.11
CA PRO A 132 12.50 30.58 -40.05
C PRO A 132 13.65 29.81 -39.39
N ILE A 133 14.31 30.39 -38.38
CA ILE A 133 15.39 29.73 -37.65
C ILE A 133 14.85 28.50 -36.89
N LEU A 134 13.70 28.63 -36.23
CA LEU A 134 13.08 27.52 -35.50
C LEU A 134 12.62 26.41 -36.44
N GLU A 135 11.98 26.75 -37.57
CA GLU A 135 11.55 25.78 -38.58
C GLU A 135 12.74 25.03 -39.19
N TYR A 136 13.85 25.73 -39.45
CA TYR A 136 15.09 25.11 -39.89
C TYR A 136 15.65 24.13 -38.83
N CYS A 137 15.71 24.55 -37.56
CA CYS A 137 16.19 23.69 -36.49
C CYS A 137 15.28 22.46 -36.28
N ARG A 138 13.96 22.64 -36.37
CA ARG A 138 12.98 21.55 -36.30
C ARG A 138 13.25 20.53 -37.40
N ASP A 139 13.37 20.98 -38.64
CA ASP A 139 13.56 20.10 -39.79
C ASP A 139 14.91 19.37 -39.71
N ALA A 140 15.97 20.07 -39.29
CA ALA A 140 17.28 19.46 -39.04
C ALA A 140 17.24 18.38 -37.94
N ILE A 141 16.44 18.57 -36.88
CA ILE A 141 16.33 17.61 -35.77
C ILE A 141 15.43 16.42 -36.12
N THR A 142 14.37 16.64 -36.90
CA THR A 142 13.30 15.63 -37.11
C THR A 142 13.44 14.87 -38.42
N LYS A 143 14.03 15.48 -39.46
CA LYS A 143 14.06 14.91 -40.82
C LYS A 143 15.46 14.49 -41.25
N GLU A 144 16.52 15.08 -40.70
CA GLU A 144 17.89 14.78 -41.11
C GLU A 144 18.49 13.60 -40.35
N THR A 145 19.37 12.88 -41.05
CA THR A 145 20.18 11.77 -40.57
C THR A 145 21.60 11.91 -41.14
N PRO A 146 22.59 11.15 -40.67
CA PRO A 146 23.94 11.16 -41.26
C PRO A 146 23.95 10.93 -42.78
N HIS A 147 23.05 10.08 -43.28
CA HIS A 147 22.94 9.70 -44.68
C HIS A 147 22.18 10.71 -45.54
N THR A 148 21.25 11.48 -44.98
CA THR A 148 20.54 12.52 -45.75
C THR A 148 21.39 13.77 -45.87
N LEU A 149 22.16 14.09 -44.83
CA LEU A 149 22.98 15.30 -44.74
C LEU A 149 24.34 15.19 -45.46
N SER A 150 24.78 13.98 -45.79
CA SER A 150 26.07 13.70 -46.45
C SER A 150 25.94 12.58 -47.49
N ASP A 151 26.57 12.75 -48.65
CA ASP A 151 26.63 11.71 -49.67
C ASP A 151 27.68 10.65 -49.29
N GLU A 152 27.23 9.43 -48.98
CA GLU A 152 28.10 8.29 -48.62
C GLU A 152 29.09 7.91 -49.73
N ARG A 153 28.84 8.31 -50.97
CA ARG A 153 29.77 8.07 -52.09
C ARG A 153 31.02 8.95 -52.00
N VAL A 154 30.95 10.02 -51.22
CA VAL A 154 31.97 11.08 -51.17
C VAL A 154 32.52 11.29 -49.76
N VAL A 155 31.72 11.03 -48.73
CA VAL A 155 32.04 11.26 -47.32
C VAL A 155 32.06 9.93 -46.58
N SER A 156 33.08 9.69 -45.75
CA SER A 156 33.12 8.48 -44.94
C SER A 156 32.01 8.47 -43.88
N SER A 157 31.61 7.29 -43.40
CA SER A 157 30.58 7.16 -42.36
C SER A 157 30.89 7.98 -41.10
N ASP A 158 32.16 8.03 -40.70
CA ASP A 158 32.59 8.76 -39.50
C ASP A 158 32.52 10.28 -39.70
N GLU A 159 32.87 10.78 -40.90
CA GLU A 159 32.75 12.20 -41.24
C GLU A 159 31.29 12.64 -41.39
N ALA A 160 30.43 11.78 -41.94
CA ALA A 160 29.00 12.02 -42.06
C ALA A 160 28.34 12.13 -40.67
N GLU A 161 28.68 11.21 -39.76
CA GLU A 161 28.24 11.24 -38.35
C GLU A 161 28.73 12.51 -37.64
N ALA A 162 30.01 12.85 -37.78
CA ALA A 162 30.58 14.05 -37.16
C ALA A 162 29.91 15.35 -37.65
N LYS A 163 29.57 15.42 -38.95
CA LYS A 163 28.82 16.55 -39.53
C LYS A 163 27.41 16.62 -38.95
N TYR A 164 26.70 15.49 -38.92
CA TYR A 164 25.35 15.40 -38.36
C TYR A 164 25.30 15.84 -36.89
N VAL A 165 26.17 15.25 -36.05
CA VAL A 165 26.31 15.59 -34.63
C VAL A 165 26.54 17.09 -34.41
N ARG A 166 27.43 17.71 -35.20
CA ARG A 166 27.70 19.16 -35.12
C ARG A 166 26.46 19.99 -35.49
N VAL A 167 25.72 19.59 -36.53
CA VAL A 167 24.48 20.28 -36.93
C VAL A 167 23.44 20.20 -35.82
N ILE A 168 23.19 19.01 -35.25
CA ILE A 168 22.24 18.83 -34.17
C ILE A 168 22.63 19.63 -32.92
N ALA A 169 23.88 19.54 -32.47
CA ALA A 169 24.36 20.28 -31.32
C ALA A 169 24.20 21.80 -31.50
N THR A 170 24.39 22.29 -32.73
CA THR A 170 24.23 23.71 -33.08
C THR A 170 22.75 24.11 -33.09
N CYS A 171 21.86 23.32 -33.69
CA CYS A 171 20.42 23.58 -33.71
C CYS A 171 19.84 23.69 -32.30
N LEU A 172 20.18 22.73 -31.43
CA LEU A 172 19.78 22.75 -30.02
C LEU A 172 20.30 23.99 -29.28
N SER A 173 21.55 24.39 -29.56
CA SER A 173 22.16 25.58 -28.96
C SER A 173 21.52 26.88 -29.46
N VAL A 174 21.13 26.95 -30.73
CA VAL A 174 20.43 28.09 -31.31
C VAL A 174 19.05 28.24 -30.68
N ILE A 175 18.28 27.15 -30.56
CA ILE A 175 16.99 27.16 -29.86
C ILE A 175 17.16 27.65 -28.42
N ALA A 176 18.15 27.11 -27.70
CA ALA A 176 18.48 27.51 -26.34
C ALA A 176 18.86 29.01 -26.22
N SER A 177 19.65 29.53 -27.18
CA SER A 177 20.01 30.96 -27.26
C SER A 177 18.81 31.85 -27.51
N LEU A 178 17.91 31.47 -28.43
CA LEU A 178 16.68 32.23 -28.71
C LEU A 178 15.79 32.32 -27.47
N LEU A 179 15.59 31.22 -26.74
CA LEU A 179 14.81 31.19 -25.50
C LEU A 179 15.46 32.01 -24.36
N SER A 180 16.79 32.12 -24.36
CA SER A 180 17.53 32.84 -23.31
C SER A 180 17.62 34.34 -23.57
N GLU A 181 17.72 34.77 -24.82
CA GLU A 181 18.09 36.14 -25.19
C GLU A 181 16.92 36.99 -25.70
N LEU A 182 15.86 36.38 -26.21
CA LEU A 182 14.66 37.10 -26.64
C LEU A 182 13.74 37.44 -25.46
N GLN A 183 12.96 38.51 -25.62
CA GLN A 183 11.97 38.91 -24.62
C GLN A 183 10.77 37.93 -24.60
N PRO A 184 10.11 37.75 -23.44
CA PRO A 184 9.00 36.81 -23.30
C PRO A 184 7.86 37.03 -24.30
N GLU A 185 7.57 38.29 -24.65
CA GLU A 185 6.51 38.65 -25.60
C GLU A 185 6.82 38.17 -27.02
N ASP A 186 8.10 38.13 -27.40
CA ASP A 186 8.52 37.66 -28.71
C ASP A 186 8.59 36.12 -28.77
N ILE A 187 9.00 35.48 -27.68
CA ILE A 187 8.94 34.02 -27.54
C ILE A 187 7.49 33.52 -27.69
N THR A 188 6.54 34.18 -27.02
CA THR A 188 5.12 33.80 -27.02
C THR A 188 4.48 33.88 -28.41
N LYS A 189 4.94 34.80 -29.29
CA LYS A 189 4.43 34.89 -30.68
C LYS A 189 4.71 33.64 -31.50
N GLN A 190 5.77 32.91 -31.16
CA GLN A 190 6.20 31.70 -31.86
C GLN A 190 5.99 30.43 -31.01
N GLN A 191 5.11 30.50 -30.01
CA GLN A 191 4.89 29.41 -29.05
C GLN A 191 4.50 28.09 -29.72
N ALA A 192 3.66 28.14 -30.76
CA ALA A 192 3.25 26.93 -31.49
C ALA A 192 4.44 26.16 -32.08
N VAL A 193 5.46 26.86 -32.59
CA VAL A 193 6.66 26.23 -33.16
C VAL A 193 7.56 25.67 -32.04
N TYR A 194 7.67 26.38 -30.91
CA TYR A 194 8.37 25.86 -29.74
C TYR A 194 7.69 24.60 -29.19
N ASP A 195 6.36 24.58 -29.06
CA ASP A 195 5.61 23.43 -28.59
C ASP A 195 5.77 22.24 -29.53
N GLU A 196 5.75 22.47 -30.85
CA GLU A 196 6.00 21.43 -31.84
C GLU A 196 7.39 20.81 -31.67
N ILE A 197 8.44 21.63 -31.50
CA ILE A 197 9.83 21.16 -31.32
C ILE A 197 9.98 20.44 -29.99
N LEU A 198 9.58 21.07 -28.88
CA LEU A 198 9.75 20.55 -27.51
C LEU A 198 8.84 19.33 -27.24
N GLY A 199 7.77 19.15 -28.02
CA GLY A 199 6.95 17.95 -28.01
C GLY A 199 7.58 16.74 -28.70
N GLN A 200 8.62 16.93 -29.52
CA GLN A 200 9.28 15.80 -30.19
C GLN A 200 10.13 14.99 -29.21
N SER A 201 9.92 13.68 -29.20
CA SER A 201 10.74 12.75 -28.40
C SER A 201 12.21 12.74 -28.83
N SER A 202 12.49 12.90 -30.12
CA SER A 202 13.85 12.91 -30.68
C SER A 202 14.76 13.96 -30.03
N VAL A 203 14.21 15.15 -29.72
CA VAL A 203 14.94 16.24 -29.04
C VAL A 203 15.50 15.77 -27.70
N TRP A 204 14.69 15.08 -26.90
CA TRP A 204 15.07 14.67 -25.55
C TRP A 204 15.91 13.40 -25.55
N GLU A 205 15.71 12.50 -26.53
CA GLU A 205 16.48 11.26 -26.65
C GLU A 205 17.98 11.48 -26.89
N PHE A 206 18.36 12.64 -27.41
CA PHE A 206 19.76 13.08 -27.51
C PHE A 206 20.47 13.21 -26.15
N ALA A 207 19.75 13.19 -25.02
CA ALA A 207 20.34 13.02 -23.68
C ALA A 207 21.14 11.71 -23.55
N ALA A 208 20.82 10.69 -24.35
CA ALA A 208 21.54 9.42 -24.40
C ALA A 208 22.48 9.31 -25.63
N SER A 209 22.78 10.42 -26.32
CA SER A 209 23.64 10.44 -27.50
C SER A 209 25.06 9.96 -27.19
N LYS A 210 25.74 9.36 -28.18
CA LYS A 210 27.16 8.97 -28.06
C LYS A 210 28.09 10.20 -27.98
N ASP A 211 27.70 11.30 -28.60
CA ASP A 211 28.52 12.51 -28.65
C ASP A 211 28.28 13.46 -27.46
N VAL A 212 29.37 13.95 -26.88
CA VAL A 212 29.37 14.80 -25.69
C VAL A 212 28.75 16.18 -25.96
N SER A 213 29.00 16.75 -27.14
CA SER A 213 28.53 18.10 -27.49
C SER A 213 27.01 18.14 -27.63
N VAL A 214 26.42 17.12 -28.25
CA VAL A 214 24.96 16.97 -28.38
C VAL A 214 24.30 16.82 -27.00
N ARG A 215 24.85 15.96 -26.13
CA ARG A 215 24.31 15.78 -24.77
C ARG A 215 24.32 17.09 -23.98
N ARG A 216 25.44 17.81 -23.97
CA ARG A 216 25.55 19.12 -23.30
C ARG A 216 24.55 20.15 -23.84
N SER A 217 24.35 20.19 -25.15
CA SER A 217 23.37 21.11 -25.77
C SER A 217 21.94 20.82 -25.31
N VAL A 218 21.53 19.54 -25.24
CA VAL A 218 20.20 19.16 -24.72
C VAL A 218 20.05 19.50 -23.24
N TYR A 219 21.08 19.25 -22.43
CA TYR A 219 21.05 19.55 -20.99
C TYR A 219 20.89 21.03 -20.72
N ARG A 220 21.61 21.86 -21.48
CA ARG A 220 21.45 23.31 -21.44
C ARG A 220 20.04 23.73 -21.90
N LEU A 221 19.54 23.16 -22.99
CA LEU A 221 18.20 23.46 -23.50
C LEU A 221 17.13 23.14 -22.44
N LEU A 222 17.16 21.96 -21.81
CA LEU A 222 16.20 21.57 -20.80
C LEU A 222 16.23 22.52 -19.59
N ARG A 223 17.42 22.86 -19.09
CA ARG A 223 17.57 23.82 -17.98
C ARG A 223 16.93 25.17 -18.29
N ILE A 224 17.10 25.69 -19.50
CA ILE A 224 16.47 26.95 -19.93
C ILE A 224 14.95 26.78 -20.02
N CYS A 225 14.47 25.68 -20.60
CA CYS A 225 13.04 25.40 -20.75
C CYS A 225 12.33 25.28 -19.40
N LEU A 226 12.96 24.69 -18.38
CA LEU A 226 12.41 24.62 -17.02
C LEU A 226 12.11 26.01 -16.42
N SER A 227 12.84 27.04 -16.85
CA SER A 227 12.64 28.41 -16.38
C SER A 227 11.77 29.29 -17.30
N LYS A 228 11.75 29.02 -18.61
CA LYS A 228 11.12 29.89 -19.63
C LYS A 228 9.90 29.28 -20.31
N GLN A 229 9.74 27.96 -20.24
CA GLN A 229 8.76 27.17 -21.00
C GLN A 229 8.15 26.05 -20.11
N TYR A 230 7.78 26.42 -18.87
CA TYR A 230 7.32 25.46 -17.86
C TYR A 230 6.09 24.66 -18.33
N ASP A 231 5.08 25.33 -18.89
CA ASP A 231 3.83 24.70 -19.32
C ASP A 231 4.09 23.63 -20.39
N THR A 232 4.89 23.93 -21.41
CA THR A 232 5.27 22.98 -22.47
C THR A 232 6.04 21.77 -21.93
N ILE A 233 6.92 21.98 -20.94
CA ILE A 233 7.69 20.91 -20.30
C ILE A 233 6.78 19.99 -19.49
N THR A 234 5.84 20.54 -18.73
CA THR A 234 4.93 19.74 -17.90
C THR A 234 4.03 18.82 -18.73
N VAL A 235 3.55 19.29 -19.88
CA VAL A 235 2.77 18.48 -20.84
C VAL A 235 3.58 17.29 -21.38
N ASN A 236 4.89 17.46 -21.53
CA ASN A 236 5.79 16.46 -22.13
C ASN A 236 6.65 15.70 -21.10
N LEU A 237 6.32 15.78 -19.80
CA LEU A 237 7.10 15.18 -18.71
C LEU A 237 7.32 13.68 -18.85
N THR A 238 6.36 12.93 -19.38
CA THR A 238 6.50 11.48 -19.59
C THR A 238 7.58 11.16 -20.62
N THR A 239 7.67 11.96 -21.69
CA THR A 239 8.71 11.83 -22.72
C THR A 239 10.08 12.19 -22.15
N ILE A 240 10.16 13.28 -21.38
CA ILE A 240 11.39 13.74 -20.72
C ILE A 240 11.86 12.73 -19.68
N SER A 241 10.95 12.17 -18.86
CA SER A 241 11.24 11.12 -17.89
C SER A 241 11.81 9.88 -18.57
N SER A 242 11.19 9.43 -19.67
CA SER A 242 11.71 8.31 -20.45
C SER A 242 13.13 8.59 -20.99
N ALA A 243 13.36 9.78 -21.54
CA ALA A 243 14.65 10.15 -22.09
C ALA A 243 15.75 10.27 -21.02
N PHE A 244 15.51 11.00 -19.92
CA PHE A 244 16.52 11.27 -18.90
C PHE A 244 16.67 10.12 -17.91
N LEU A 245 15.57 9.55 -17.42
CA LEU A 245 15.60 8.56 -16.35
C LEU A 245 15.65 7.12 -16.85
N SER A 246 14.97 6.79 -17.94
CA SER A 246 14.98 5.41 -18.47
C SER A 246 16.17 5.16 -19.39
N LYS A 247 16.49 6.11 -20.27
CA LYS A 247 17.56 5.99 -21.28
C LYS A 247 18.89 6.59 -20.81
N ALA A 248 18.94 7.89 -20.49
CA ALA A 248 20.20 8.61 -20.24
C ALA A 248 20.93 8.19 -18.96
N LEU A 249 20.21 7.83 -17.87
CA LEU A 249 20.82 7.23 -16.67
C LEU A 249 21.59 5.92 -16.97
N VAL A 250 21.21 5.23 -18.05
CA VAL A 250 21.78 3.91 -18.41
C VAL A 250 22.76 4.03 -19.57
N SER A 251 22.82 5.17 -20.25
CA SER A 251 23.78 5.43 -21.33
C SER A 251 25.15 5.82 -20.76
N ASP A 252 26.14 5.90 -21.65
CA ASP A 252 27.43 6.48 -21.32
C ASP A 252 27.30 8.01 -21.23
N GLN A 253 27.80 8.59 -20.14
CA GLN A 253 27.78 10.03 -19.87
C GLN A 253 29.20 10.62 -19.75
N SER A 254 30.22 9.90 -20.23
CA SER A 254 31.62 10.34 -20.26
C SER A 254 31.76 11.75 -20.83
N GLY A 255 32.35 12.67 -20.06
CA GLY A 255 32.53 14.07 -20.46
C GLY A 255 31.30 14.98 -20.34
N SER A 256 30.12 14.48 -19.96
CA SER A 256 28.91 15.30 -19.73
C SER A 256 28.18 14.97 -18.42
N SER A 257 28.79 14.16 -17.56
CA SER A 257 28.19 13.67 -16.32
C SER A 257 27.82 14.80 -15.35
N TYR A 258 28.67 15.82 -15.21
CA TYR A 258 28.39 16.99 -14.39
C TYR A 258 27.16 17.76 -14.88
N ASP A 259 27.14 18.16 -16.17
CA ASP A 259 26.01 18.86 -16.78
C ASP A 259 24.71 18.04 -16.69
N PHE A 260 24.81 16.71 -16.80
CA PHE A 260 23.67 15.81 -16.67
C PHE A 260 23.11 15.81 -15.25
N VAL A 261 23.96 15.69 -14.22
CA VAL A 261 23.53 15.73 -12.82
C VAL A 261 22.94 17.09 -12.47
N GLU A 262 23.57 18.19 -12.90
CA GLU A 262 23.04 19.54 -12.69
C GLU A 262 21.65 19.70 -13.33
N THR A 263 21.45 19.12 -14.51
CA THR A 263 20.16 19.12 -15.20
C THR A 263 19.14 18.23 -14.51
N LEU A 264 19.53 17.06 -14.00
CA LEU A 264 18.65 16.20 -13.21
C LEU A 264 18.22 16.89 -11.91
N VAL A 265 19.12 17.60 -11.23
CA VAL A 265 18.78 18.38 -10.03
C VAL A 265 17.79 19.49 -10.37
N ALA A 266 18.06 20.27 -11.43
CA ALA A 266 17.13 21.31 -11.88
C ALA A 266 15.75 20.72 -12.22
N LEU A 267 15.71 19.61 -12.94
CA LEU A 267 14.47 18.90 -13.30
C LEU A 267 13.75 18.35 -12.06
N THR A 268 14.47 17.84 -11.07
CA THR A 268 13.90 17.31 -9.83
C THR A 268 13.31 18.43 -8.96
N ASN A 269 14.01 19.56 -8.87
CA ASN A 269 13.56 20.70 -8.09
C ASN A 269 12.30 21.33 -8.67
N VAL A 270 12.19 21.37 -10.01
CA VAL A 270 11.05 21.99 -10.71
C VAL A 270 9.91 21.00 -10.96
N CYS A 271 10.21 19.78 -11.38
CA CYS A 271 9.24 18.73 -11.75
C CYS A 271 9.55 17.37 -11.10
N PRO A 272 9.40 17.21 -9.78
CA PRO A 272 9.78 16.00 -9.04
C PRO A 272 8.93 14.77 -9.38
N THR A 273 7.70 14.95 -9.87
CA THR A 273 6.83 13.86 -10.38
C THR A 273 7.44 13.10 -11.56
N VAL A 274 8.49 13.65 -12.18
CA VAL A 274 9.27 12.98 -13.23
C VAL A 274 9.82 11.62 -12.78
N TRP A 275 10.12 11.47 -11.48
CA TRP A 275 10.66 10.24 -10.88
C TRP A 275 9.59 9.21 -10.50
N THR A 276 8.32 9.62 -10.45
CA THR A 276 7.21 8.81 -9.94
C THR A 276 6.14 8.61 -11.02
N GLU A 277 5.14 9.48 -11.07
CA GLU A 277 3.94 9.36 -11.92
C GLU A 277 4.27 9.27 -13.42
N HIS A 278 5.27 10.02 -13.86
CA HIS A 278 5.65 10.09 -15.27
C HIS A 278 6.68 9.03 -15.67
N TYR A 279 7.24 8.28 -14.72
CA TYR A 279 8.18 7.22 -15.03
C TYR A 279 7.47 5.90 -15.34
N THR A 280 7.64 5.43 -16.57
CA THR A 280 7.00 4.20 -17.08
C THR A 280 8.00 3.06 -17.36
N GLY A 281 9.23 3.17 -16.87
CA GLY A 281 10.28 2.19 -17.14
C GLY A 281 10.09 0.87 -16.38
N LYS A 282 10.40 -0.27 -17.05
CA LYS A 282 10.26 -1.62 -16.48
C LYS A 282 11.11 -1.88 -15.21
N LYS A 283 12.24 -1.20 -15.06
CA LYS A 283 13.11 -1.27 -13.87
C LYS A 283 12.89 -0.02 -13.04
N SER A 284 12.97 -0.08 -11.71
CA SER A 284 12.79 1.12 -10.88
C SER A 284 13.79 2.21 -11.22
N VAL A 285 13.38 3.48 -11.15
CA VAL A 285 14.25 4.62 -11.42
C VAL A 285 15.44 4.64 -10.48
N THR A 286 15.22 4.32 -9.21
CA THR A 286 16.24 4.21 -8.18
C THR A 286 17.28 3.15 -8.50
N SER A 287 16.90 2.01 -9.11
CA SER A 287 17.86 1.03 -9.63
C SER A 287 18.71 1.62 -10.77
N ARG A 288 18.11 2.41 -11.67
CA ARG A 288 18.83 3.10 -12.74
C ARG A 288 19.78 4.17 -12.19
N LEU A 289 19.32 4.97 -11.24
CA LEU A 289 20.11 6.00 -10.57
C LEU A 289 21.29 5.37 -9.81
N ARG A 290 21.04 4.30 -9.07
CA ARG A 290 22.10 3.53 -8.41
C ARG A 290 23.11 2.97 -9.42
N GLN A 291 22.65 2.47 -10.57
CA GLN A 291 23.53 1.98 -11.63
C GLN A 291 24.37 3.12 -12.23
N PHE A 292 23.77 4.28 -12.47
CA PHE A 292 24.47 5.48 -12.93
C PHE A 292 25.55 5.91 -11.95
N LEU A 293 25.18 6.05 -10.67
CA LEU A 293 26.12 6.41 -9.59
C LEU A 293 27.25 5.37 -9.44
N LYS A 294 26.96 4.07 -9.63
CA LYS A 294 27.97 3.00 -9.63
C LYS A 294 29.00 3.09 -10.75
N ARG A 295 28.68 3.71 -11.89
CA ARG A 295 29.62 3.83 -13.02
C ARG A 295 30.67 4.91 -12.83
N GLY A 296 30.47 5.81 -11.87
CA GLY A 296 31.43 6.87 -11.55
C GLY A 296 31.72 7.79 -12.75
N SER A 297 32.94 8.32 -12.79
CA SER A 297 33.38 9.39 -13.71
C SER A 297 33.25 9.07 -15.20
N SER A 298 33.24 7.79 -15.57
CA SER A 298 33.33 7.34 -16.97
C SER A 298 34.50 8.04 -17.70
N ASP A 299 35.72 7.52 -17.45
CA ASP A 299 37.04 8.02 -17.92
C ASP A 299 37.66 9.25 -17.24
N GLY A 300 37.18 9.66 -16.06
CA GLY A 300 37.93 10.53 -15.15
C GLY A 300 38.71 9.73 -14.08
N PRO A 301 39.79 10.27 -13.48
CA PRO A 301 40.51 9.61 -12.40
C PRO A 301 39.56 9.13 -11.28
N PRO A 302 39.86 8.01 -10.58
CA PRO A 302 39.05 7.51 -9.47
C PRO A 302 38.81 8.56 -8.38
N GLU A 303 39.70 9.54 -8.25
CA GLU A 303 39.55 10.65 -7.31
C GLU A 303 38.42 11.64 -7.66
N VAL A 304 37.90 11.65 -8.90
CA VAL A 304 36.93 12.65 -9.37
C VAL A 304 35.47 12.35 -9.00
N TRP A 305 35.15 11.12 -8.58
CA TRP A 305 33.80 10.74 -8.10
C TRP A 305 33.76 10.01 -6.75
N ARG A 306 34.77 10.21 -5.90
CA ARG A 306 34.33 10.58 -4.55
C ARG A 306 33.65 11.93 -4.76
N LEU A 307 32.31 11.96 -4.84
CA LEU A 307 31.58 13.20 -4.56
C LEU A 307 32.33 13.78 -3.35
N SER A 308 32.80 15.03 -3.46
CA SER A 308 33.43 15.67 -2.31
C SER A 308 32.47 15.51 -1.12
N GLU A 309 32.98 15.41 0.11
CA GLU A 309 32.07 15.36 1.28
C GLU A 309 31.03 16.49 1.21
N GLU A 310 31.42 17.63 0.63
CA GLU A 310 30.56 18.77 0.35
C GLU A 310 29.46 18.48 -0.69
N ASP A 311 29.75 17.80 -1.81
CA ASP A 311 28.73 17.46 -2.81
C ASP A 311 27.83 16.30 -2.36
N GLN A 312 28.36 15.31 -1.60
CA GLN A 312 27.53 14.28 -0.96
C GLN A 312 26.54 14.93 0.01
N ARG A 313 27.05 15.85 0.84
CA ARG A 313 26.24 16.67 1.74
C ARG A 313 25.21 17.47 0.96
N ARG A 314 25.57 18.14 -0.13
CA ARG A 314 24.61 18.91 -0.95
C ARG A 314 23.49 18.04 -1.52
N VAL A 315 23.82 16.86 -2.05
CA VAL A 315 22.81 15.93 -2.60
C VAL A 315 21.89 15.40 -1.49
N ALA A 316 22.44 15.03 -0.35
CA ALA A 316 21.66 14.60 0.81
C ALA A 316 20.71 15.71 1.29
N VAL A 317 21.23 16.92 1.50
CA VAL A 317 20.50 18.10 1.99
C VAL A 317 19.44 18.57 1.01
N GLN A 318 19.75 18.63 -0.29
CA GLN A 318 18.86 19.26 -1.27
C GLN A 318 17.87 18.27 -1.89
N MET A 319 18.13 16.96 -1.85
CA MET A 319 17.28 15.97 -2.52
C MET A 319 16.72 14.90 -1.59
N LEU A 320 17.50 14.39 -0.61
CA LEU A 320 17.08 13.23 0.19
C LEU A 320 16.35 13.63 1.48
N PHE A 321 16.86 14.59 2.24
CA PHE A 321 16.17 15.09 3.44
C PHE A 321 14.79 15.71 3.15
N PRO A 322 14.59 16.45 2.05
CA PRO A 322 13.25 16.93 1.68
C PRO A 322 12.24 15.79 1.48
N LEU A 323 12.65 14.62 1.01
CA LEU A 323 11.76 13.45 0.89
C LEU A 323 11.31 12.97 2.28
N LEU A 324 12.24 12.89 3.24
CA LEU A 324 11.93 12.53 4.63
C LEU A 324 11.01 13.58 5.27
N ALA A 325 11.31 14.86 5.07
CA ALA A 325 10.54 15.97 5.65
C ALA A 325 9.09 15.97 5.15
N GLN A 326 8.90 15.80 3.85
CA GLN A 326 7.57 15.80 3.26
C GLN A 326 6.76 14.53 3.54
N TYR A 327 7.44 13.40 3.79
CA TYR A 327 6.76 12.23 4.32
C TYR A 327 6.23 12.50 5.72
N ILE A 328 7.09 12.98 6.62
CA ILE A 328 6.75 13.24 8.03
C ILE A 328 5.64 14.31 8.10
N LYS A 329 5.83 15.44 7.43
CA LYS A 329 4.90 16.57 7.42
C LYS A 329 4.63 17.05 5.98
N PRO A 330 3.59 16.53 5.32
CA PRO A 330 3.18 16.99 4.00
C PRO A 330 2.71 18.45 4.05
N ALA A 331 3.02 19.22 3.01
CA ALA A 331 2.52 20.58 2.90
C ALA A 331 0.98 20.61 2.77
N SER A 332 0.33 21.68 3.25
CA SER A 332 -1.12 21.84 3.23
C SER A 332 -1.70 21.84 1.80
N GLU A 333 -2.99 21.49 1.69
CA GLU A 333 -3.74 21.43 0.43
C GLU A 333 -3.52 22.68 -0.43
N GLY A 334 -3.01 22.48 -1.66
CA GLY A 334 -2.64 23.53 -2.60
C GLY A 334 -1.21 23.42 -3.15
N THR A 335 -0.35 22.64 -2.49
CA THR A 335 0.99 22.31 -2.98
C THR A 335 0.94 21.00 -3.79
N GLN A 336 1.39 21.01 -5.05
CA GLN A 336 1.38 19.86 -6.00
C GLN A 336 2.23 18.65 -5.58
N TRP A 337 2.69 18.59 -4.32
CA TRP A 337 3.71 17.67 -3.82
C TRP A 337 3.19 16.98 -2.55
N THR A 338 2.89 15.69 -2.62
CA THR A 338 2.72 14.86 -1.42
C THR A 338 3.27 13.46 -1.69
N LEU A 339 4.24 12.99 -0.89
CA LEU A 339 4.75 11.62 -0.96
C LEU A 339 3.72 10.67 -0.30
N GLN A 340 2.57 10.48 -0.96
CA GLN A 340 1.44 9.68 -0.48
C GLN A 340 1.31 8.37 -1.25
N GLY A 341 0.74 7.35 -0.60
CA GLY A 341 0.43 6.06 -1.22
C GLY A 341 1.40 4.93 -0.87
N PRO A 342 1.11 3.70 -1.32
CA PRO A 342 1.75 2.47 -0.84
C PRO A 342 3.25 2.37 -1.16
N GLN A 343 3.77 3.17 -2.10
CA GLN A 343 5.19 3.15 -2.49
C GLN A 343 6.06 4.14 -1.72
N ALA A 344 5.50 5.08 -0.95
CA ALA A 344 6.26 6.12 -0.25
C ALA A 344 7.38 5.55 0.65
N MET A 345 7.06 4.56 1.48
CA MET A 345 8.06 3.90 2.33
C MET A 345 9.11 3.11 1.54
N THR A 346 8.78 2.62 0.35
CA THR A 346 9.75 1.93 -0.50
C THR A 346 10.79 2.92 -1.02
N VAL A 347 10.33 4.08 -1.50
CA VAL A 347 11.21 5.17 -1.96
C VAL A 347 12.10 5.67 -0.81
N LEU A 348 11.56 5.84 0.39
CA LEU A 348 12.33 6.28 1.56
C LEU A 348 13.40 5.27 1.99
N ARG A 349 13.06 3.98 2.03
CA ARG A 349 14.06 2.93 2.32
C ARG A 349 15.17 2.93 1.29
N GLU A 350 14.83 3.08 0.01
CA GLU A 350 15.83 3.14 -1.06
C GLU A 350 16.71 4.39 -0.97
N ALA A 351 16.15 5.54 -0.57
CA ALA A 351 16.90 6.77 -0.28
C ALA A 351 17.86 6.59 0.90
N LEU A 352 17.38 6.00 2.00
CA LEU A 352 18.18 5.68 3.19
C LEU A 352 19.35 4.73 2.89
N GLN A 353 19.15 3.76 2.00
CA GLN A 353 20.18 2.80 1.58
C GLN A 353 21.23 3.37 0.60
N THR A 354 21.16 4.66 0.25
CA THR A 354 22.16 5.27 -0.65
C THR A 354 23.50 5.53 0.03
N GLY A 355 23.54 5.61 1.36
CA GLY A 355 24.73 5.99 2.15
C GLY A 355 25.12 7.47 2.06
N LEU A 356 24.38 8.28 1.29
CA LEU A 356 24.70 9.70 1.08
C LEU A 356 24.31 10.59 2.27
N MET A 357 23.32 10.16 3.06
CA MET A 357 22.86 10.92 4.23
C MET A 357 23.72 10.68 5.46
N ASP A 358 24.49 9.59 5.50
CA ASP A 358 25.17 9.08 6.70
C ASP A 358 25.99 10.19 7.38
N ALA A 359 26.81 10.92 6.63
CA ALA A 359 27.69 11.96 7.18
C ALA A 359 26.95 13.16 7.82
N THR A 360 25.65 13.34 7.55
CA THR A 360 24.87 14.50 8.02
C THR A 360 23.53 14.13 8.64
N ILE A 361 23.31 12.83 8.87
CA ILE A 361 22.03 12.29 9.32
C ILE A 361 21.72 12.77 10.73
N ASP A 362 22.72 12.86 11.60
CA ASP A 362 22.58 13.36 12.96
C ASP A 362 22.10 14.81 13.01
N GLU A 363 22.75 15.72 12.25
CA GLU A 363 22.42 17.15 12.22
C GLU A 363 21.00 17.39 11.69
N HIS A 364 20.66 16.82 10.54
CA HIS A 364 19.38 17.08 9.88
C HIS A 364 18.24 16.35 10.56
N TRP A 365 18.48 15.14 11.07
CA TRP A 365 17.47 14.42 11.84
C TRP A 365 17.15 15.13 13.16
N ALA A 366 18.15 15.74 13.81
CA ALA A 366 17.92 16.59 14.98
C ALA A 366 17.02 17.78 14.64
N GLN A 367 17.22 18.47 13.51
CA GLN A 367 16.37 19.58 13.06
C GLN A 367 14.92 19.14 12.77
N MET A 368 14.74 17.98 12.15
CA MET A 368 13.41 17.43 11.89
C MET A 368 12.71 17.04 13.20
N SER A 369 13.46 16.51 14.16
CA SER A 369 12.97 16.21 15.51
C SER A 369 12.58 17.49 16.26
N ASP A 370 13.33 18.58 16.09
CA ASP A 370 13.01 19.89 16.66
C ASP A 370 11.71 20.46 16.12
N THR A 371 11.46 20.25 14.83
CA THR A 371 10.19 20.66 14.20
C THR A 371 9.00 19.92 14.84
N LEU A 372 9.09 18.59 14.97
CA LEU A 372 8.06 17.80 15.65
C LEU A 372 7.87 18.22 17.11
N ILE A 373 8.97 18.49 17.83
CA ILE A 373 8.92 18.97 19.22
C ILE A 373 8.16 20.30 19.31
N GLU A 374 8.41 21.22 18.38
CA GLU A 374 7.71 22.50 18.34
C GLU A 374 6.22 22.29 18.05
N ASP A 375 5.87 21.45 17.09
CA ASP A 375 4.47 21.11 16.76
C ASP A 375 3.72 20.50 17.97
N VAL A 376 4.39 19.63 18.73
CA VAL A 376 3.87 19.08 19.99
C VAL A 376 3.59 20.20 21.00
N LYS A 377 4.52 21.15 21.17
CA LYS A 377 4.40 22.27 22.12
C LYS A 377 3.28 23.23 21.75
N ILE A 378 3.16 23.59 20.48
CA ILE A 378 2.16 24.56 19.98
C ILE A 378 0.80 23.94 19.68
N SER A 379 0.66 22.62 19.82
CA SER A 379 -0.60 21.90 19.60
C SER A 379 -1.77 22.54 20.35
N LEU A 380 -2.91 22.70 19.68
CA LEU A 380 -4.00 23.54 20.18
C LEU A 380 -4.56 23.06 21.53
N PRO A 381 -5.08 23.95 22.39
CA PRO A 381 -5.72 23.59 23.64
C PRO A 381 -7.14 23.07 23.45
N GLU A 382 -7.62 22.31 24.44
CA GLU A 382 -8.94 21.65 24.43
C GLU A 382 -10.10 22.64 24.23
N GLN A 383 -9.92 23.93 24.56
CA GLN A 383 -10.93 24.96 24.31
C GLN A 383 -11.04 25.37 22.84
N SER A 384 -10.07 25.00 21.99
CA SER A 384 -10.08 25.33 20.57
C SER A 384 -11.08 24.46 19.81
N LYS A 385 -11.77 25.04 18.83
CA LYS A 385 -12.67 24.30 17.93
C LYS A 385 -11.94 23.29 17.05
N ASP A 386 -10.68 23.57 16.73
CA ASP A 386 -9.83 22.72 15.90
C ASP A 386 -8.91 21.83 16.75
N PHE A 387 -9.21 21.66 18.04
CA PHE A 387 -8.42 20.84 18.96
C PHE A 387 -8.17 19.44 18.38
N ASP A 388 -9.23 18.74 17.98
CA ASP A 388 -9.10 17.37 17.51
C ASP A 388 -8.29 17.24 16.22
N LYS A 389 -8.50 18.18 15.30
CA LYS A 389 -7.74 18.26 14.05
C LYS A 389 -6.25 18.50 14.32
N SER A 390 -5.93 19.42 15.23
CA SER A 390 -4.55 19.72 15.62
C SER A 390 -3.87 18.53 16.31
N GLN A 391 -4.53 17.90 17.28
CA GLN A 391 -3.95 16.76 18.00
C GLN A 391 -3.77 15.53 17.09
N THR A 392 -4.73 15.26 16.21
CA THR A 392 -4.64 14.16 15.22
C THR A 392 -3.50 14.40 14.23
N ALA A 393 -3.30 15.65 13.78
CA ALA A 393 -2.19 16.01 12.89
C ALA A 393 -0.83 15.72 13.57
N VAL A 394 -0.66 16.16 14.82
CA VAL A 394 0.57 15.94 15.60
C VAL A 394 0.81 14.45 15.86
N ALA A 395 -0.22 13.68 16.22
CA ALA A 395 -0.08 12.23 16.40
C ALA A 395 0.33 11.51 15.10
N THR A 396 -0.24 11.94 13.96
CA THR A 396 0.08 11.39 12.64
C THR A 396 1.51 11.72 12.24
N GLU A 397 1.94 12.97 12.45
CA GLU A 397 3.30 13.41 12.21
C GLU A 397 4.30 12.62 13.07
N GLY A 398 4.02 12.47 14.37
CA GLY A 398 4.82 11.65 15.29
C GLY A 398 4.94 10.19 14.86
N THR A 399 3.84 9.60 14.38
CA THR A 399 3.84 8.22 13.87
C THR A 399 4.76 8.07 12.66
N ARG A 400 4.71 9.02 11.72
CA ARG A 400 5.56 9.00 10.53
C ARG A 400 7.02 9.24 10.87
N TRP A 401 7.30 10.16 11.79
CA TRP A 401 8.64 10.39 12.32
C TRP A 401 9.21 9.12 12.97
N ALA A 402 8.48 8.47 13.86
CA ALA A 402 8.91 7.23 14.51
C ALA A 402 9.10 6.07 13.51
N THR A 403 8.29 6.02 12.45
CA THR A 403 8.46 5.05 11.36
C THR A 403 9.79 5.25 10.64
N VAL A 404 10.14 6.49 10.30
CA VAL A 404 11.42 6.81 9.64
C VAL A 404 12.59 6.57 10.60
N GLN A 405 12.48 6.96 11.88
CA GLN A 405 13.47 6.65 12.92
C GLN A 405 13.77 5.15 12.97
N ALA A 406 12.74 4.31 13.03
CA ALA A 406 12.88 2.86 13.10
C ALA A 406 13.56 2.27 11.83
N GLU A 407 13.36 2.87 10.66
CA GLU A 407 14.05 2.46 9.43
C GLU A 407 15.51 2.96 9.39
N ILE A 408 15.80 4.16 9.88
CA ILE A 408 17.16 4.68 9.99
C ILE A 408 18.00 3.81 10.94
N LEU A 409 17.44 3.38 12.07
CA LEU A 409 18.14 2.54 13.06
C LEU A 409 18.56 1.16 12.54
N LYS A 410 18.00 0.72 11.40
CA LYS A 410 18.38 -0.52 10.70
C LYS A 410 19.61 -0.37 9.80
N LEU A 411 20.10 0.85 9.59
CA LEU A 411 21.30 1.12 8.79
C LEU A 411 22.58 0.81 9.56
N ASP A 412 23.67 0.59 8.83
CA ASP A 412 25.03 0.43 9.37
C ASP A 412 25.58 1.79 9.83
N LEU A 413 25.14 2.23 11.02
CA LEU A 413 25.50 3.52 11.59
C LEU A 413 26.75 3.44 12.49
N THR A 414 27.58 4.47 12.44
CA THR A 414 28.66 4.71 13.41
C THR A 414 28.10 4.95 14.83
N GLU A 415 28.93 4.76 15.85
CA GLU A 415 28.54 5.03 17.25
C GLU A 415 28.08 6.47 17.46
N SER A 416 28.75 7.45 16.84
CA SER A 416 28.38 8.86 16.92
C SER A 416 27.00 9.15 16.33
N GLN A 417 26.71 8.59 15.16
CA GLN A 417 25.38 8.73 14.52
C GLN A 417 24.29 8.07 15.36
N ARG A 418 24.55 6.86 15.87
CA ARG A 418 23.61 6.14 16.75
C ARG A 418 23.34 6.94 18.03
N ALA A 419 24.35 7.56 18.60
CA ALA A 419 24.20 8.45 19.75
C ALA A 419 23.35 9.69 19.42
N GLY A 420 23.58 10.35 18.27
CA GLY A 420 22.78 11.51 17.84
C GLY A 420 21.30 11.17 17.58
N LEU A 421 21.04 10.00 17.00
CA LEU A 421 19.67 9.49 16.80
C LEU A 421 18.99 9.14 18.13
N THR A 422 19.72 8.54 19.05
CA THR A 422 19.22 8.21 20.40
C THR A 422 18.91 9.48 21.18
N GLN A 423 19.79 10.48 21.11
CA GLN A 423 19.56 11.81 21.69
C GLN A 423 18.31 12.48 21.10
N SER A 424 18.08 12.36 19.79
CA SER A 424 16.88 12.89 19.14
C SER A 424 15.60 12.21 19.67
N MET A 425 15.60 10.88 19.81
CA MET A 425 14.50 10.14 20.44
C MET A 425 14.27 10.58 21.90
N GLU A 426 15.34 10.72 22.68
CA GLU A 426 15.25 11.17 24.08
C GLU A 426 14.61 12.55 24.18
N ARG A 427 15.02 13.50 23.33
CA ARG A 427 14.48 14.87 23.31
C ARG A 427 12.99 14.88 22.95
N VAL A 428 12.60 14.13 21.92
CA VAL A 428 11.19 14.00 21.51
C VAL A 428 10.33 13.45 22.64
N LEU A 429 10.76 12.37 23.30
CA LEU A 429 10.04 11.79 24.44
C LEU A 429 9.98 12.74 25.63
N ARG A 430 11.12 13.31 26.02
CA ARG A 430 11.23 14.22 27.18
C ARG A 430 10.33 15.45 27.03
N GLU A 431 10.30 16.07 25.85
CA GLU A 431 9.44 17.22 25.59
C GLU A 431 7.95 16.82 25.51
N SER A 432 7.64 15.67 24.90
CA SER A 432 6.26 15.14 24.87
C SER A 432 5.74 14.85 26.28
N PHE A 433 6.55 14.24 27.15
CA PHE A 433 6.22 14.02 28.56
C PHE A 433 6.00 15.33 29.32
N LYS A 434 6.81 16.36 29.08
CA LYS A 434 6.60 17.69 29.68
C LYS A 434 5.27 18.30 29.25
N VAL A 435 4.91 18.20 27.98
CA VAL A 435 3.63 18.71 27.47
C VAL A 435 2.45 17.94 28.05
N LEU A 436 2.54 16.61 28.13
CA LEU A 436 1.50 15.78 28.76
C LEU A 436 1.30 16.15 30.23
N LYS A 437 2.37 16.29 31.00
CA LYS A 437 2.31 16.68 32.42
C LYS A 437 1.75 18.08 32.62
N SER A 438 2.33 19.08 31.95
CA SER A 438 1.92 20.48 32.12
C SER A 438 0.48 20.75 31.72
N ARG A 439 -0.09 19.93 30.82
CA ARG A 439 -1.46 20.06 30.33
C ARG A 439 -2.38 18.93 30.80
N ASN A 440 -2.01 18.23 31.88
CA ASN A 440 -2.82 17.19 32.55
C ASN A 440 -3.37 16.12 31.59
N GLY A 441 -2.53 15.62 30.69
CA GLY A 441 -2.87 14.54 29.75
C GLY A 441 -3.82 14.95 28.63
N LYS A 442 -4.20 16.23 28.51
CA LYS A 442 -5.12 16.67 27.45
C LYS A 442 -4.55 16.52 26.03
N PRO A 443 -3.28 16.83 25.75
CA PRO A 443 -2.75 16.78 24.38
C PRO A 443 -2.50 15.35 23.89
N TYR A 444 -3.53 14.70 23.34
CA TYR A 444 -3.40 13.31 22.84
C TYR A 444 -2.49 13.18 21.62
N GLY A 445 -2.18 14.28 20.93
CA GLY A 445 -1.12 14.34 19.92
C GLY A 445 0.25 14.02 20.51
N ALA A 446 0.58 14.61 21.66
CA ALA A 446 1.82 14.34 22.38
C ALA A 446 1.88 12.89 22.89
N ALA A 447 0.74 12.36 23.39
CA ALA A 447 0.64 10.95 23.74
C ALA A 447 0.86 10.04 22.52
N GLY A 448 0.32 10.42 21.35
CA GLY A 448 0.50 9.69 20.10
C GLY A 448 1.96 9.61 19.65
N VAL A 449 2.73 10.69 19.81
CA VAL A 449 4.16 10.71 19.54
C VAL A 449 4.91 9.72 20.45
N VAL A 450 4.60 9.71 21.75
CA VAL A 450 5.20 8.77 22.72
C VAL A 450 4.86 7.33 22.35
N ASP A 451 3.57 7.03 22.15
CA ASP A 451 3.09 5.69 21.80
C ASP A 451 3.76 5.15 20.53
N ALA A 452 3.79 5.94 19.46
CA ALA A 452 4.42 5.53 18.22
C ALA A 452 5.92 5.27 18.37
N THR A 453 6.61 6.10 19.16
CA THR A 453 8.04 5.94 19.43
C THR A 453 8.32 4.64 20.20
N ILE A 454 7.54 4.34 21.25
CA ILE A 454 7.69 3.10 22.03
C ILE A 454 7.37 1.87 21.16
N ARG A 455 6.26 1.87 20.41
CA ARG A 455 5.85 0.72 19.61
C ARG A 455 6.80 0.43 18.44
N LEU A 456 7.33 1.45 17.79
CA LEU A 456 8.15 1.29 16.58
C LEU A 456 9.65 1.21 16.88
N CYS A 457 10.13 1.84 17.95
CA CYS A 457 11.55 1.90 18.31
C CYS A 457 11.88 1.20 19.65
N GLY A 458 10.91 0.51 20.26
CA GLY A 458 11.02 -0.06 21.61
C GLY A 458 12.27 -0.92 21.86
N HIS A 459 12.64 -1.78 20.90
CA HIS A 459 13.84 -2.62 21.04
C HIS A 459 15.10 -1.80 21.29
N THR A 460 15.36 -0.76 20.49
CA THR A 460 16.54 0.11 20.67
C THR A 460 16.38 1.05 21.85
N LEU A 461 15.14 1.49 22.12
CA LEU A 461 14.84 2.39 23.23
C LEU A 461 15.14 1.74 24.58
N PHE A 462 14.70 0.50 24.79
CA PHE A 462 14.84 -0.21 26.06
C PHE A 462 16.23 -0.87 26.25
N GLU A 463 17.04 -0.93 25.20
CA GLU A 463 18.47 -1.28 25.31
C GLU A 463 19.30 -0.14 25.91
N ASP A 464 18.88 1.11 25.75
CA ASP A 464 19.55 2.28 26.33
C ASP A 464 19.06 2.54 27.77
N PRO A 465 19.94 2.48 28.79
CA PRO A 465 19.54 2.62 30.18
C PRO A 465 18.92 3.97 30.55
N ALA A 466 19.33 5.06 29.87
CA ALA A 466 18.81 6.39 30.17
C ALA A 466 17.39 6.56 29.60
N MET A 467 17.14 6.01 28.41
CA MET A 467 15.84 5.97 27.77
C MET A 467 14.87 5.04 28.49
N ASP A 468 15.30 3.84 28.87
CA ASP A 468 14.50 2.90 29.66
C ASP A 468 14.06 3.55 30.98
N HIS A 469 14.98 4.18 31.72
CA HIS A 469 14.66 4.92 32.94
C HIS A 469 13.68 6.08 32.67
N LEU A 470 13.85 6.83 31.57
CA LEU A 470 12.97 7.94 31.20
C LEU A 470 11.53 7.47 30.98
N VAL A 471 11.34 6.38 30.22
CA VAL A 471 10.00 5.82 29.94
C VAL A 471 9.42 5.14 31.17
N SER A 472 10.20 4.33 31.88
CA SER A 472 9.78 3.64 33.10
C SER A 472 9.31 4.64 34.17
N SER A 473 10.06 5.72 34.39
CA SER A 473 9.66 6.78 35.33
C SER A 473 8.34 7.44 34.95
N PHE A 474 8.08 7.68 33.66
CA PHE A 474 6.82 8.27 33.21
C PHE A 474 5.65 7.28 33.39
N VAL A 475 5.83 6.03 32.98
CA VAL A 475 4.77 5.00 33.07
C VAL A 475 4.41 4.74 34.53
N MET A 476 5.38 4.62 35.43
CA MET A 476 5.14 4.28 36.83
C MET A 476 4.59 5.44 37.67
N HIS A 477 5.09 6.66 37.44
CA HIS A 477 4.82 7.79 38.36
C HIS A 477 3.87 8.84 37.79
N ASP A 478 3.86 9.04 36.48
CA ASP A 478 3.09 10.11 35.84
C ASP A 478 1.79 9.57 35.22
N LEU A 479 1.87 8.50 34.43
CA LEU A 479 0.76 7.95 33.63
C LEU A 479 -0.53 7.68 34.43
N PRO A 480 -0.51 7.08 35.63
CA PRO A 480 -1.74 6.81 36.39
C PRO A 480 -2.55 8.07 36.69
N SER A 481 -1.87 9.19 36.95
CA SER A 481 -2.53 10.49 37.21
C SER A 481 -3.11 11.14 35.95
N LEU A 482 -2.63 10.74 34.77
CA LEU A 482 -3.01 11.30 33.47
C LEU A 482 -4.09 10.48 32.75
N ILE A 483 -4.42 9.28 33.23
CA ILE A 483 -5.29 8.34 32.51
C ILE A 483 -6.73 8.86 32.32
N LEU A 484 -7.20 9.72 33.22
CA LEU A 484 -8.51 10.37 33.12
C LEU A 484 -8.43 11.66 32.29
N SER A 485 -7.99 11.52 31.04
CA SER A 485 -7.85 12.63 30.09
C SER A 485 -8.24 12.20 28.66
N PRO A 486 -8.36 13.15 27.71
CA PRO A 486 -8.50 12.82 26.29
C PRO A 486 -7.44 11.84 25.74
N SER A 487 -6.26 11.75 26.37
CA SER A 487 -5.20 10.81 25.96
C SER A 487 -5.39 9.37 26.46
N CYS A 488 -6.48 9.06 27.19
CA CYS A 488 -6.69 7.77 27.87
C CYS A 488 -6.40 6.54 26.98
N THR A 489 -6.91 6.53 25.74
CA THR A 489 -6.69 5.41 24.79
C THR A 489 -5.21 5.22 24.48
N THR A 490 -4.51 6.30 24.19
CA THR A 490 -3.09 6.26 23.83
C THR A 490 -2.21 5.95 25.04
N LEU A 491 -2.55 6.49 26.21
CA LEU A 491 -1.86 6.16 27.48
C LEU A 491 -2.04 4.68 27.85
N MET A 492 -3.22 4.09 27.60
CA MET A 492 -3.41 2.65 27.77
C MET A 492 -2.53 1.83 26.81
N SER A 493 -2.41 2.25 25.54
CA SER A 493 -1.50 1.61 24.58
C SER A 493 -0.04 1.65 25.04
N ILE A 494 0.40 2.79 25.59
CA ILE A 494 1.73 2.94 26.20
C ILE A 494 1.91 1.99 27.39
N LEU A 495 0.93 1.93 28.30
CA LEU A 495 0.98 1.05 29.47
C LEU A 495 1.10 -0.42 29.05
N TYR A 496 0.33 -0.87 28.05
CA TYR A 496 0.40 -2.25 27.57
C TYR A 496 1.68 -2.55 26.78
N SER A 497 2.25 -1.57 26.09
CA SER A 497 3.58 -1.71 25.48
C SER A 497 4.68 -1.92 26.54
N PHE A 498 4.41 -1.54 27.80
CA PHE A 498 5.27 -1.76 28.96
C PHE A 498 4.98 -3.07 29.72
N ALA A 499 4.09 -3.95 29.22
CA ALA A 499 3.59 -5.11 29.96
C ALA A 499 4.67 -6.12 30.40
N VAL A 500 5.80 -6.18 29.68
CA VAL A 500 6.92 -7.09 29.97
C VAL A 500 7.95 -6.51 30.94
N HIS A 501 7.81 -5.24 31.32
CA HIS A 501 8.77 -4.54 32.17
C HIS A 501 8.43 -4.65 33.66
N GLU A 502 9.45 -4.50 34.51
CA GLU A 502 9.27 -4.53 35.96
C GLU A 502 8.34 -3.40 36.42
N GLY A 503 7.44 -3.73 37.36
CA GLY A 503 6.49 -2.81 37.96
C GLY A 503 5.28 -2.43 37.10
N PHE A 504 5.09 -3.09 35.96
CA PHE A 504 3.82 -3.07 35.23
C PHE A 504 2.62 -3.47 36.11
N PRO A 505 2.65 -4.57 36.91
CA PRO A 505 1.49 -4.98 37.71
C PRO A 505 1.01 -3.91 38.69
N GLU A 506 1.93 -3.25 39.38
CA GLU A 506 1.67 -2.18 40.35
C GLU A 506 1.12 -0.94 39.66
N THR A 507 1.72 -0.55 38.54
CA THR A 507 1.28 0.60 37.74
C THR A 507 -0.12 0.35 37.16
N TRP A 508 -0.33 -0.83 36.58
CA TRP A 508 -1.60 -1.26 36.03
C TRP A 508 -2.70 -1.27 37.08
N LYS A 509 -2.43 -1.82 38.27
CA LYS A 509 -3.35 -1.77 39.40
C LYS A 509 -3.69 -0.33 39.79
N THR A 510 -2.70 0.56 39.87
CA THR A 510 -2.91 1.98 40.22
C THR A 510 -3.78 2.69 39.19
N VAL A 511 -3.56 2.43 37.90
CA VAL A 511 -4.39 2.96 36.80
C VAL A 511 -5.84 2.51 36.95
N VAL A 512 -6.04 1.22 37.19
CA VAL A 512 -7.36 0.62 37.38
C VAL A 512 -8.08 1.22 38.58
N ASP A 513 -7.42 1.31 39.73
CA ASP A 513 -7.98 1.89 40.96
C ASP A 513 -8.37 3.36 40.72
N THR A 514 -7.56 4.11 39.96
CA THR A 514 -7.82 5.50 39.58
C THR A 514 -9.06 5.63 38.69
N VAL A 515 -9.20 4.79 37.67
CA VAL A 515 -10.35 4.83 36.74
C VAL A 515 -11.63 4.42 37.44
N LEU A 516 -11.59 3.39 38.28
CA LEU A 516 -12.77 2.88 38.99
C LEU A 516 -13.27 3.86 40.06
N SER A 517 -12.35 4.52 40.76
CA SER A 517 -12.65 5.49 41.82
C SER A 517 -13.14 6.84 41.29
N ALA A 518 -13.02 7.10 39.98
CA ALA A 518 -13.48 8.34 39.36
C ALA A 518 -15.02 8.45 39.33
N SER A 519 -15.53 9.68 39.37
CA SER A 519 -16.94 9.95 39.12
C SER A 519 -17.34 9.65 37.67
N ASP A 520 -18.59 9.24 37.46
CA ASP A 520 -19.09 8.91 36.13
C ASP A 520 -19.01 10.13 35.19
N SER A 521 -18.22 9.97 34.13
CA SER A 521 -17.94 10.99 33.14
C SER A 521 -17.66 10.33 31.77
N PRO A 522 -17.82 11.06 30.65
CA PRO A 522 -17.44 10.56 29.33
C PRO A 522 -15.98 10.10 29.26
N VAL A 523 -15.08 10.76 30.00
CA VAL A 523 -13.65 10.43 30.07
C VAL A 523 -13.42 9.12 30.86
N LYS A 524 -14.10 8.90 31.99
CA LYS A 524 -14.08 7.62 32.69
C LYS A 524 -14.58 6.49 31.80
N LEU A 525 -15.66 6.72 31.05
CA LEU A 525 -16.18 5.73 30.09
C LEU A 525 -15.18 5.43 28.98
N ALA A 526 -14.48 6.44 28.46
CA ALA A 526 -13.42 6.26 27.46
C ALA A 526 -12.22 5.49 28.03
N ALA A 527 -11.77 5.81 29.25
CA ALA A 527 -10.68 5.11 29.93
C ALA A 527 -11.05 3.65 30.26
N LEU A 528 -12.27 3.39 30.75
CA LEU A 528 -12.77 2.02 30.96
C LEU A 528 -12.83 1.24 29.65
N ARG A 529 -13.22 1.86 28.53
CA ARG A 529 -13.13 1.21 27.22
C ARG A 529 -11.70 0.91 26.84
N ALA A 530 -10.79 1.87 26.96
CA ALA A 530 -9.38 1.63 26.63
C ALA A 530 -8.75 0.51 27.48
N LEU A 531 -9.18 0.35 28.73
CA LEU A 531 -8.81 -0.79 29.59
C LEU A 531 -9.38 -2.12 29.09
N LEU A 532 -10.65 -2.11 28.61
CA LEU A 532 -11.41 -3.27 28.18
C LEU A 532 -11.27 -3.62 26.69
N TYR A 533 -10.57 -2.81 25.89
CA TYR A 533 -10.38 -3.02 24.47
C TYR A 533 -8.89 -2.89 24.14
N SER A 534 -8.09 -3.88 24.55
CA SER A 534 -6.69 -4.02 24.11
C SER A 534 -6.59 -4.85 22.82
N GLU A 535 -5.55 -4.62 22.01
CA GLU A 535 -5.28 -5.49 20.84
C GLU A 535 -5.09 -6.96 21.25
N ASP A 536 -4.56 -7.18 22.44
CA ASP A 536 -4.48 -8.49 23.08
C ASP A 536 -5.79 -8.85 23.79
N THR A 537 -6.58 -9.70 23.14
CA THR A 537 -7.83 -10.22 23.66
C THR A 537 -7.67 -11.01 24.97
N ILE A 538 -6.54 -11.69 25.16
CA ILE A 538 -6.30 -12.50 26.37
C ILE A 538 -6.12 -11.59 27.57
N SER A 539 -5.28 -10.56 27.43
CA SER A 539 -5.11 -9.52 28.45
C SER A 539 -6.44 -8.87 28.81
N THR A 540 -7.25 -8.49 27.82
CA THR A 540 -8.59 -7.93 28.07
C THR A 540 -9.47 -8.87 28.92
N VAL A 541 -9.56 -10.17 28.59
CA VAL A 541 -10.36 -11.13 29.37
C VAL A 541 -9.81 -11.32 30.77
N ALA A 542 -8.49 -11.33 30.93
CA ALA A 542 -7.85 -11.39 32.25
C ALA A 542 -8.23 -10.18 33.11
N TYR A 543 -8.24 -8.98 32.51
CA TYR A 543 -8.64 -7.75 33.20
C TYR A 543 -10.11 -7.75 33.58
N MET A 544 -11.00 -8.19 32.68
CA MET A 544 -12.42 -8.32 32.98
C MET A 544 -12.68 -9.29 34.13
N THR A 545 -11.92 -10.38 34.17
CA THR A 545 -12.01 -11.39 35.24
C THR A 545 -11.52 -10.81 36.56
N GLY A 546 -10.37 -10.12 36.56
CA GLY A 546 -9.85 -9.42 37.73
C GLY A 546 -10.76 -8.30 38.24
N LEU A 547 -11.48 -7.64 37.33
CA LEU A 547 -12.38 -6.52 37.62
C LEU A 547 -13.85 -6.90 37.67
N ARG A 548 -14.16 -8.19 37.80
CA ARG A 548 -15.55 -8.69 37.79
C ARG A 548 -16.48 -7.97 38.76
N GLN A 549 -16.00 -7.68 39.98
CA GLN A 549 -16.80 -7.02 41.02
C GLN A 549 -17.02 -5.53 40.72
N PRO A 550 -15.98 -4.72 40.45
CA PRO A 550 -16.16 -3.31 40.07
C PRO A 550 -16.92 -3.09 38.76
N LEU A 551 -16.84 -4.03 37.81
CA LEU A 551 -17.53 -3.93 36.52
C LEU A 551 -18.99 -4.40 36.58
N ALA A 552 -19.38 -5.12 37.63
CA ALA A 552 -20.73 -5.63 37.84
C ALA A 552 -21.79 -4.53 37.71
N GLY A 553 -22.73 -4.71 36.78
CA GLY A 553 -23.85 -3.78 36.58
C GLY A 553 -23.48 -2.41 35.97
N THR A 554 -22.23 -2.23 35.52
CA THR A 554 -21.83 -0.97 34.87
C THR A 554 -22.48 -0.83 33.49
N LYS A 555 -22.83 0.41 33.11
CA LYS A 555 -23.35 0.69 31.76
C LYS A 555 -22.34 0.34 30.66
N THR A 556 -21.03 0.42 30.96
CA THR A 556 -19.96 0.10 30.01
C THR A 556 -19.94 -1.38 29.64
N ILE A 557 -19.94 -2.29 30.61
CA ILE A 557 -19.89 -3.73 30.32
C ILE A 557 -21.18 -4.19 29.63
N THR A 558 -22.32 -3.64 30.04
CA THR A 558 -23.64 -3.89 29.43
C THR A 558 -23.67 -3.44 27.97
N ARG A 559 -23.16 -2.24 27.68
CA ARG A 559 -23.07 -1.70 26.32
C ARG A 559 -22.09 -2.50 25.45
N THR A 560 -20.91 -2.82 25.99
CA THR A 560 -19.88 -3.65 25.34
C THR A 560 -20.44 -5.02 24.96
N CYS A 561 -21.17 -5.67 25.88
CA CYS A 561 -21.85 -6.94 25.62
C CYS A 561 -22.85 -6.83 24.46
N ASN A 562 -23.68 -5.79 24.46
CA ASN A 562 -24.67 -5.55 23.41
C ASN A 562 -24.03 -5.20 22.05
N GLU A 563 -22.92 -4.45 22.04
CA GLU A 563 -22.13 -4.12 20.83
C GLU A 563 -21.50 -5.39 20.25
N LEU A 564 -20.81 -6.20 21.06
CA LEU A 564 -20.22 -7.47 20.62
C LEU A 564 -21.27 -8.43 20.03
N VAL A 565 -22.45 -8.52 20.64
CA VAL A 565 -23.55 -9.34 20.08
C VAL A 565 -24.00 -8.79 18.73
N ALA A 566 -24.13 -7.47 18.59
CA ALA A 566 -24.54 -6.86 17.32
C ALA A 566 -23.47 -7.08 16.23
N ASP A 567 -22.20 -6.89 16.55
CA ASP A 567 -21.09 -7.06 15.62
C ASP A 567 -20.97 -8.52 15.16
N LEU A 568 -21.02 -9.48 16.09
CA LEU A 568 -21.01 -10.91 15.78
C LEU A 568 -22.20 -11.33 14.91
N THR A 569 -23.36 -10.67 15.03
CA THR A 569 -24.50 -10.95 14.13
C THR A 569 -24.32 -10.41 12.71
N GLY A 570 -23.41 -9.47 12.48
CA GLY A 570 -23.11 -8.89 11.16
C GLY A 570 -21.84 -9.44 10.51
N LEU A 571 -21.00 -10.18 11.24
CA LEU A 571 -19.70 -10.66 10.77
C LEU A 571 -19.79 -11.95 9.94
N ASN A 572 -18.96 -12.03 8.91
CA ASN A 572 -18.75 -13.24 8.12
C ASN A 572 -17.41 -13.89 8.51
N ILE A 573 -17.48 -15.06 9.17
CA ILE A 573 -16.32 -15.79 9.67
C ILE A 573 -15.32 -16.17 8.56
N ASN A 574 -15.77 -16.38 7.33
CA ASN A 574 -14.88 -16.76 6.21
C ASN A 574 -14.01 -15.59 5.72
N GLY A 575 -14.40 -14.35 5.98
CA GLY A 575 -13.65 -13.16 5.58
C GLY A 575 -12.73 -12.61 6.68
N LYS A 576 -13.10 -12.79 7.95
CA LYS A 576 -12.39 -12.24 9.11
C LYS A 576 -12.43 -13.22 10.32
N PRO A 577 -11.79 -14.40 10.23
CA PRO A 577 -11.88 -15.42 11.27
C PRO A 577 -11.29 -14.95 12.60
N ASP A 578 -10.16 -14.24 12.58
CA ASP A 578 -9.50 -13.76 13.80
C ASP A 578 -10.37 -12.74 14.54
N GLU A 579 -10.99 -11.80 13.83
CA GLU A 579 -11.89 -10.81 14.43
C GLU A 579 -13.11 -11.48 15.07
N CYS A 580 -13.71 -12.47 14.39
CA CYS A 580 -14.83 -13.22 14.94
C CYS A 580 -14.42 -13.95 16.23
N LEU A 581 -13.25 -14.61 16.22
CA LEU A 581 -12.76 -15.33 17.39
C LEU A 581 -12.47 -14.38 18.56
N LYS A 582 -11.82 -13.24 18.30
CA LYS A 582 -11.56 -12.22 19.32
C LYS A 582 -12.86 -11.77 20.00
N GLN A 583 -13.86 -11.41 19.21
CA GLN A 583 -15.15 -10.96 19.74
C GLN A 583 -15.91 -12.05 20.50
N LEU A 584 -15.84 -13.32 20.05
CA LEU A 584 -16.43 -14.45 20.77
C LEU A 584 -15.75 -14.67 22.13
N VAL A 585 -14.42 -14.61 22.18
CA VAL A 585 -13.64 -14.76 23.43
C VAL A 585 -13.97 -13.64 24.41
N LEU A 586 -14.04 -12.39 23.93
CA LEU A 586 -14.46 -11.24 24.74
C LEU A 586 -15.88 -11.40 25.27
N LEU A 587 -16.83 -11.77 24.41
CA LEU A 587 -18.22 -11.96 24.79
C LEU A 587 -18.35 -13.07 25.85
N ASN A 588 -17.64 -14.17 25.68
CA ASN A 588 -17.60 -15.25 26.65
C ASN A 588 -17.00 -14.78 27.99
N GLY A 589 -15.93 -13.97 27.95
CA GLY A 589 -15.35 -13.34 29.12
C GLY A 589 -16.32 -12.42 29.86
N ILE A 590 -17.20 -11.69 29.15
CA ILE A 590 -18.26 -10.89 29.80
C ILE A 590 -19.25 -11.81 30.48
N ILE A 591 -19.84 -12.75 29.72
CA ILE A 591 -20.95 -13.59 30.18
C ILE A 591 -20.54 -14.41 31.41
N GLN A 592 -19.32 -14.96 31.43
CA GLN A 592 -18.84 -15.75 32.57
C GLN A 592 -18.61 -14.91 33.84
N ASN A 593 -18.33 -13.61 33.71
CA ASN A 593 -18.00 -12.74 34.83
C ASN A 593 -19.16 -11.83 35.27
N GLN A 594 -20.34 -11.93 34.65
CA GLN A 594 -21.49 -11.06 34.87
C GLN A 594 -22.79 -11.87 34.86
N GLU A 595 -23.39 -12.10 36.03
CA GLU A 595 -24.59 -12.94 36.19
C GLU A 595 -25.78 -12.43 35.35
N ASP A 596 -25.98 -11.11 35.24
CA ASP A 596 -27.12 -10.50 34.53
C ASP A 596 -26.81 -10.11 33.07
N ALA A 597 -25.61 -10.42 32.55
CA ALA A 597 -25.21 -9.94 31.22
C ALA A 597 -26.16 -10.39 30.12
N THR A 598 -26.67 -11.62 30.20
CA THR A 598 -27.61 -12.16 29.21
C THR A 598 -29.01 -11.54 29.30
N GLU A 599 -29.42 -11.06 30.47
CA GLU A 599 -30.73 -10.41 30.66
C GLU A 599 -30.76 -9.03 29.98
N SER A 600 -29.61 -8.39 29.89
CA SER A 600 -29.45 -7.08 29.24
C SER A 600 -29.55 -7.13 27.71
N ILE A 601 -29.48 -8.32 27.11
CA ILE A 601 -29.51 -8.51 25.65
C ILE A 601 -30.94 -8.76 25.21
N ALA A 602 -31.41 -8.03 24.20
CA ALA A 602 -32.72 -8.29 23.61
C ALA A 602 -32.83 -9.72 23.07
N LYS A 603 -33.89 -10.47 23.45
CA LYS A 603 -34.09 -11.88 23.08
C LYS A 603 -33.91 -12.16 21.58
N GLN A 604 -34.40 -11.27 20.71
CA GLN A 604 -34.23 -11.42 19.26
C GLN A 604 -32.75 -11.43 18.83
N ARG A 605 -31.90 -10.59 19.45
CA ARG A 605 -30.46 -10.54 19.14
C ARG A 605 -29.75 -11.83 19.54
N VAL A 606 -30.11 -12.41 20.69
CA VAL A 606 -29.60 -13.72 21.11
C VAL A 606 -29.98 -14.80 20.09
N VAL A 607 -31.22 -14.81 19.61
CA VAL A 607 -31.67 -15.76 18.58
C VAL A 607 -30.87 -15.60 17.28
N PHE A 608 -30.63 -14.37 16.83
CA PHE A 608 -29.80 -14.13 15.65
C PHE A 608 -28.34 -14.57 15.84
N LEU A 609 -27.75 -14.27 17.00
CA LEU A 609 -26.39 -14.68 17.33
C LEU A 609 -26.25 -16.21 17.32
N VAL A 610 -27.14 -16.91 18.02
CA VAL A 610 -27.16 -18.38 18.06
C VAL A 610 -27.33 -18.97 16.66
N LYS A 611 -28.22 -18.39 15.83
CA LYS A 611 -28.40 -18.82 14.44
C LYS A 611 -27.11 -18.66 13.62
N HIS A 612 -26.38 -17.56 13.78
CA HIS A 612 -25.11 -17.33 13.11
C HIS A 612 -24.00 -18.26 13.60
N ILE A 613 -23.81 -18.39 14.92
CA ILE A 613 -22.83 -19.34 15.49
C ILE A 613 -23.12 -20.77 15.02
N THR A 614 -24.39 -21.19 15.03
CA THR A 614 -24.80 -22.52 14.53
C THR A 614 -24.44 -22.69 13.06
N SER A 615 -24.64 -21.66 12.24
CA SER A 615 -24.26 -21.70 10.82
C SER A 615 -22.73 -21.82 10.64
N TRP A 616 -21.93 -21.15 11.47
CA TRP A 616 -20.47 -21.29 11.42
C TRP A 616 -20.05 -22.71 11.79
N LEU A 617 -20.59 -23.27 12.87
CA LEU A 617 -20.31 -24.65 13.26
C LEU A 617 -20.70 -25.67 12.18
N GLN A 618 -21.75 -25.39 11.40
CA GLN A 618 -22.15 -26.21 10.24
C GLN A 618 -21.17 -26.14 9.07
N VAL A 619 -20.49 -25.00 8.85
CA VAL A 619 -19.52 -24.79 7.76
C VAL A 619 -18.15 -25.40 8.11
N GLY A 620 -18.16 -26.67 8.55
CA GLY A 620 -16.96 -27.50 8.70
C GLY A 620 -16.13 -27.31 9.97
N TYR A 621 -16.30 -26.23 10.74
CA TYR A 621 -15.50 -26.03 11.98
C TYR A 621 -15.71 -27.12 13.02
N LEU A 622 -16.97 -27.48 13.32
CA LEU A 622 -17.25 -28.56 14.27
C LEU A 622 -16.84 -29.91 13.71
N ALA A 623 -17.07 -30.16 12.42
CA ALA A 623 -16.68 -31.42 11.78
C ALA A 623 -15.15 -31.63 11.83
N GLY A 624 -14.36 -30.59 11.52
CA GLY A 624 -12.91 -30.63 11.62
C GLY A 624 -12.42 -30.85 13.05
N LEU A 625 -13.05 -30.20 14.04
CA LEU A 625 -12.76 -30.44 15.46
C LEU A 625 -13.05 -31.89 15.87
N LEU A 626 -14.19 -32.45 15.45
CA LEU A 626 -14.57 -33.82 15.79
C LEU A 626 -13.67 -34.85 15.09
N ASP A 627 -13.28 -34.62 13.84
CA ASP A 627 -12.31 -35.47 13.15
C ASP A 627 -10.97 -35.50 13.88
N PHE A 628 -10.43 -34.33 14.24
CA PHE A 628 -9.22 -34.23 15.06
C PHE A 628 -9.39 -34.92 16.42
N THR A 629 -10.50 -34.64 17.12
CA THR A 629 -10.82 -35.22 18.43
C THR A 629 -10.73 -36.73 18.40
N PHE A 630 -11.42 -37.39 17.48
CA PHE A 630 -11.49 -38.85 17.45
C PHE A 630 -10.23 -39.50 16.87
N ASP A 631 -9.46 -38.79 16.05
CA ASP A 631 -8.14 -39.25 15.62
C ASP A 631 -7.14 -39.19 16.80
N PHE A 632 -7.14 -38.10 17.57
CA PHE A 632 -6.28 -37.91 18.74
C PHE A 632 -6.63 -38.87 19.88
N LEU A 633 -7.91 -39.07 20.16
CA LEU A 633 -8.40 -40.03 21.16
C LEU A 633 -8.20 -41.50 20.73
N GLY A 634 -7.59 -41.77 19.58
CA GLY A 634 -7.14 -43.11 19.19
C GLY A 634 -8.20 -43.98 18.53
N HIS A 635 -9.36 -43.42 18.14
CA HIS A 635 -10.44 -44.21 17.52
C HIS A 635 -10.07 -44.71 16.13
N ALA A 636 -9.35 -43.91 15.33
CA ALA A 636 -8.85 -44.34 14.03
C ALA A 636 -7.85 -45.51 14.13
N ARG A 637 -7.11 -45.61 15.25
CA ARG A 637 -6.12 -46.66 15.52
C ARG A 637 -6.72 -47.87 16.25
N GLY A 638 -8.03 -47.86 16.51
CA GLY A 638 -8.72 -48.95 17.22
C GLY A 638 -8.38 -49.06 18.71
N ARG A 639 -7.78 -48.03 19.31
CA ARG A 639 -7.39 -47.99 20.73
C ARG A 639 -7.91 -46.69 21.36
N PRO A 640 -9.24 -46.56 21.54
CA PRO A 640 -9.83 -45.37 22.12
C PRO A 640 -9.40 -45.17 23.58
N VAL A 641 -9.21 -43.93 23.99
CA VAL A 641 -8.92 -43.55 25.38
C VAL A 641 -10.10 -43.91 26.30
N ASP A 642 -9.81 -44.28 27.53
CA ASP A 642 -10.81 -44.59 28.55
C ASP A 642 -11.33 -43.30 29.21
N ALA A 643 -12.52 -42.83 28.79
CA ALA A 643 -13.07 -41.56 29.25
C ALA A 643 -13.59 -41.56 30.69
N SER A 644 -13.75 -42.72 31.35
CA SER A 644 -14.16 -42.74 32.76
C SER A 644 -13.10 -42.17 33.71
N LYS A 645 -11.91 -41.85 33.19
CA LYS A 645 -10.81 -41.23 33.94
C LYS A 645 -10.91 -39.71 33.99
N PHE A 646 -11.89 -39.13 33.31
CA PHE A 646 -12.06 -37.69 33.17
C PHE A 646 -13.43 -37.26 33.73
N ASP A 647 -13.51 -36.04 34.26
CA ASP A 647 -14.81 -35.40 34.50
C ASP A 647 -15.36 -34.91 33.15
N LEU A 648 -16.54 -35.39 32.76
CA LEU A 648 -17.13 -34.99 31.48
C LEU A 648 -17.75 -33.59 31.55
N SER A 649 -18.23 -33.19 32.72
CA SER A 649 -19.05 -32.00 32.91
C SER A 649 -18.25 -30.73 33.15
N SER A 650 -16.99 -30.87 33.56
CA SER A 650 -16.06 -29.77 33.80
C SER A 650 -14.71 -30.04 33.16
N TYR A 651 -13.95 -28.97 32.92
CA TYR A 651 -12.57 -29.02 32.47
C TYR A 651 -11.78 -27.94 33.17
N THR A 652 -10.59 -28.26 33.66
CA THR A 652 -9.65 -27.30 34.22
C THR A 652 -8.27 -27.54 33.59
N PRO A 653 -7.72 -26.56 32.86
CA PRO A 653 -6.45 -26.74 32.16
C PRO A 653 -5.28 -26.98 33.11
N ASP A 654 -4.26 -27.68 32.64
CA ASP A 654 -2.96 -27.91 33.30
C ASP A 654 -3.03 -28.64 34.65
N THR A 655 -4.10 -29.40 34.90
CA THR A 655 -4.24 -30.16 36.15
C THR A 655 -3.79 -31.62 36.00
N GLU A 656 -3.80 -32.15 34.78
CA GLU A 656 -3.41 -33.52 34.53
C GLU A 656 -1.90 -33.71 34.46
N SER A 657 -1.46 -34.91 34.85
CA SER A 657 -0.03 -35.26 34.97
C SER A 657 0.81 -35.12 33.68
N SER A 658 0.17 -35.03 32.52
CA SER A 658 0.87 -34.86 31.23
C SER A 658 0.01 -34.05 30.25
N PRO A 659 0.63 -33.25 29.36
CA PRO A 659 -0.10 -32.48 28.35
C PRO A 659 -0.97 -33.32 27.43
N GLU A 660 -0.56 -34.56 27.13
CA GLU A 660 -1.35 -35.50 26.34
C GLU A 660 -2.65 -35.86 27.06
N LYS A 661 -2.57 -36.22 28.35
CA LYS A 661 -3.74 -36.58 29.15
C LYS A 661 -4.67 -35.39 29.39
N ASP A 662 -4.12 -34.19 29.59
CA ASP A 662 -4.88 -32.95 29.70
C ASP A 662 -5.65 -32.65 28.40
N THR A 663 -4.99 -32.82 27.24
CA THR A 663 -5.63 -32.70 25.92
C THR A 663 -6.73 -33.74 25.72
N GLN A 664 -6.51 -34.99 26.15
CA GLN A 664 -7.54 -36.04 26.09
C GLN A 664 -8.77 -35.67 26.92
N TRP A 665 -8.58 -35.08 28.10
CA TRP A 665 -9.68 -34.57 28.93
C TRP A 665 -10.43 -33.44 28.21
N LEU A 666 -9.72 -32.43 27.73
CA LEU A 666 -10.30 -31.29 26.99
C LEU A 666 -11.17 -31.76 25.82
N LEU A 667 -10.64 -32.63 24.97
CA LEU A 667 -11.35 -33.10 23.78
C LEU A 667 -12.57 -33.96 24.14
N THR A 668 -12.47 -34.75 25.21
CA THR A 668 -13.60 -35.53 25.75
C THR A 668 -14.70 -34.59 26.26
N HIS A 669 -14.33 -33.55 27.00
CA HIS A 669 -15.26 -32.53 27.51
C HIS A 669 -15.92 -31.74 26.37
N LEU A 670 -15.15 -31.31 25.37
CA LEU A 670 -15.67 -30.60 24.19
C LEU A 670 -16.64 -31.46 23.38
N TYR A 671 -16.38 -32.77 23.24
CA TYR A 671 -17.32 -33.68 22.61
C TYR A 671 -18.61 -33.84 23.41
N TYR A 672 -18.52 -33.96 24.75
CA TYR A 672 -19.69 -33.96 25.62
C TYR A 672 -20.52 -32.68 25.46
N LEU A 673 -19.89 -31.50 25.47
CA LEU A 673 -20.57 -30.21 25.24
C LEU A 673 -21.22 -30.15 23.85
N SER A 674 -20.55 -30.70 22.83
CA SER A 674 -21.10 -30.78 21.48
C SER A 674 -22.38 -31.62 21.45
N LEU A 675 -22.39 -32.78 22.10
CA LEU A 675 -23.59 -33.61 22.21
C LEU A 675 -24.68 -32.99 23.10
N LYS A 676 -24.32 -32.20 24.12
CA LYS A 676 -25.29 -31.55 25.00
C LYS A 676 -25.97 -30.35 24.34
N HIS A 677 -25.19 -29.47 23.71
CA HIS A 677 -25.67 -28.17 23.23
C HIS A 677 -25.90 -28.11 21.72
N THR A 678 -25.23 -28.94 20.92
CA THR A 678 -25.31 -28.94 19.45
C THR A 678 -25.46 -30.36 18.90
N SER A 679 -26.25 -31.19 19.57
CA SER A 679 -26.40 -32.63 19.32
C SER A 679 -26.67 -32.98 17.85
N ASN A 680 -27.51 -32.20 17.18
CA ASN A 680 -27.86 -32.40 15.78
C ASN A 680 -26.65 -32.22 14.85
N LEU A 681 -25.75 -31.27 15.12
CA LEU A 681 -24.56 -31.06 14.31
C LEU A 681 -23.56 -32.21 14.49
N ALA A 682 -23.32 -32.62 15.74
CA ALA A 682 -22.47 -33.76 16.05
C ALA A 682 -23.01 -35.06 15.43
N LYS A 683 -24.33 -35.24 15.44
CA LYS A 683 -25.00 -36.37 14.79
C LYS A 683 -24.85 -36.34 13.27
N THR A 684 -25.01 -35.18 12.62
CA THR A 684 -24.78 -35.04 11.18
C THR A 684 -23.34 -35.44 10.82
N TRP A 685 -22.34 -34.94 11.56
CA TRP A 685 -20.95 -35.37 11.38
C TRP A 685 -20.77 -36.89 11.54
N TRP A 686 -21.39 -37.49 12.56
CA TRP A 686 -21.31 -38.93 12.80
C TRP A 686 -21.94 -39.75 11.66
N ILE A 687 -23.07 -39.30 11.10
CA ILE A 687 -23.73 -39.93 9.94
C ILE A 687 -22.86 -39.81 8.67
N ASP A 688 -22.27 -38.63 8.46
CA ASP A 688 -21.47 -38.33 7.27
C ASP A 688 -20.04 -38.88 7.34
N CYS A 689 -19.65 -39.44 8.49
CA CYS A 689 -18.32 -39.98 8.71
C CYS A 689 -18.06 -41.19 7.80
N ARG A 690 -17.09 -41.04 6.88
CA ARG A 690 -16.77 -42.06 5.87
C ARG A 690 -16.16 -43.34 6.43
N SER A 691 -15.49 -43.25 7.59
CA SER A 691 -14.83 -44.41 8.19
C SER A 691 -15.81 -45.22 9.03
N ARG A 692 -16.28 -46.34 8.47
CA ARG A 692 -17.17 -47.27 9.17
C ARG A 692 -16.60 -47.73 10.53
N GLN A 693 -15.30 -47.98 10.60
CA GLN A 693 -14.64 -48.37 11.85
C GLN A 693 -14.67 -47.24 12.89
N LYS A 694 -14.45 -45.99 12.47
CA LYS A 694 -14.55 -44.81 13.34
C LYS A 694 -15.98 -44.66 13.86
N VAL A 695 -16.99 -44.76 13.00
CA VAL A 695 -18.42 -44.66 13.36
C VAL A 695 -18.80 -45.67 14.46
N ILE A 696 -18.44 -46.95 14.27
CA ILE A 696 -18.75 -48.02 15.24
C ILE A 696 -18.02 -47.77 16.57
N SER A 697 -16.74 -47.42 16.49
CA SER A 697 -15.91 -47.12 17.67
C SER A 697 -16.48 -45.96 18.47
N VAL A 698 -16.80 -44.84 17.80
CA VAL A 698 -17.39 -43.64 18.42
C VAL A 698 -18.75 -43.96 19.03
N GLU A 699 -19.64 -44.65 18.33
CA GLU A 699 -20.97 -45.01 18.84
C GLU A 699 -20.89 -45.81 20.15
N SER A 700 -20.10 -46.89 20.15
CA SER A 700 -19.94 -47.75 21.33
C SER A 700 -19.26 -47.05 22.51
N TRP A 701 -18.31 -46.14 22.21
CA TRP A 701 -17.61 -45.35 23.22
C TRP A 701 -18.52 -44.29 23.83
N THR A 702 -19.30 -43.59 23.01
CA THR A 702 -20.31 -42.62 23.45
C THR A 702 -21.37 -43.28 24.30
N GLU A 703 -21.92 -44.43 23.88
CA GLU A 703 -22.88 -45.23 24.64
C GLU A 703 -22.36 -45.59 26.04
N ARG A 704 -21.08 -45.96 26.14
CA ARG A 704 -20.47 -46.40 27.39
C ARG A 704 -20.14 -45.24 28.34
N PHE A 705 -19.55 -44.17 27.82
CA PHE A 705 -18.93 -43.15 28.66
C PHE A 705 -19.70 -41.84 28.71
N ILE A 706 -20.31 -41.39 27.61
CA ILE A 706 -20.87 -40.04 27.51
C ILE A 706 -22.39 -40.03 27.66
N SER A 707 -23.08 -40.96 27.00
CA SER A 707 -24.54 -41.08 27.00
C SER A 707 -25.17 -41.20 28.39
N PRO A 708 -24.60 -41.93 29.38
CA PRO A 708 -25.20 -42.03 30.71
C PRO A 708 -25.43 -40.68 31.38
N THR A 709 -24.46 -39.76 31.26
CA THR A 709 -24.55 -38.41 31.83
C THR A 709 -25.61 -37.57 31.10
N ILE A 710 -25.60 -37.58 29.76
CA ILE A 710 -26.59 -36.82 28.96
C ILE A 710 -28.02 -37.34 29.20
N VAL A 711 -28.19 -38.65 29.32
CA VAL A 711 -29.48 -39.27 29.63
C VAL A 711 -29.95 -38.87 31.03
N ALA A 712 -29.07 -38.90 32.03
CA ALA A 712 -29.42 -38.46 33.38
C ALA A 712 -29.89 -37.00 33.39
N ASP A 713 -29.17 -36.09 32.73
CA ASP A 713 -29.54 -34.68 32.58
C ASP A 713 -30.91 -34.53 31.88
N ALA A 714 -31.13 -35.23 30.77
CA ALA A 714 -32.38 -35.17 30.02
C ALA A 714 -33.58 -35.65 30.85
N LEU A 715 -33.42 -36.74 31.60
CA LEU A 715 -34.47 -37.29 32.47
C LEU A 715 -34.76 -36.37 33.66
N THR A 716 -33.72 -35.75 34.25
CA THR A 716 -33.88 -34.73 35.30
C THR A 716 -34.68 -33.55 34.78
N SER A 717 -34.37 -33.05 33.58
CA SER A 717 -35.12 -31.92 32.98
C SER A 717 -36.61 -32.25 32.77
N ALA A 718 -36.95 -33.51 32.46
CA ALA A 718 -38.34 -33.94 32.33
C ALA A 718 -39.06 -33.98 33.69
N SER A 719 -38.37 -34.40 34.76
CA SER A 719 -38.89 -34.35 36.13
C SER A 719 -39.11 -32.92 36.62
N GLU A 720 -38.16 -32.02 36.37
CA GLU A 720 -38.26 -30.60 36.74
C GLU A 720 -39.42 -29.93 36.00
N TRP A 721 -39.54 -30.15 34.69
CA TRP A 721 -40.67 -29.64 33.90
C TRP A 721 -42.01 -30.15 34.41
N ALA A 722 -42.08 -31.43 34.79
CA ALA A 722 -43.31 -32.01 35.32
C ALA A 722 -43.74 -31.37 36.64
N ALA A 723 -42.78 -31.03 37.50
CA ALA A 723 -43.03 -30.36 38.78
C ALA A 723 -43.42 -28.87 38.64
N ALA A 724 -42.99 -28.21 37.56
CA ALA A 724 -43.24 -26.80 37.29
C ALA A 724 -44.57 -26.51 36.56
N GLN A 725 -45.49 -27.47 36.47
CA GLN A 725 -46.77 -27.27 35.77
C GLN A 725 -47.76 -26.43 36.59
N ASP A 726 -48.22 -25.30 36.06
CA ASP A 726 -49.05 -24.33 36.79
C ASP A 726 -50.52 -24.75 37.06
N ASN A 727 -51.07 -25.68 36.27
CA ASN A 727 -52.49 -26.07 36.34
C ASN A 727 -52.63 -27.59 36.59
N PRO A 728 -52.98 -28.03 37.80
CA PRO A 728 -53.11 -29.45 38.16
C PRO A 728 -54.15 -30.22 37.33
N ASP A 729 -55.27 -29.59 36.95
CA ASP A 729 -56.36 -30.25 36.22
C ASP A 729 -56.02 -30.49 34.73
N GLU A 730 -55.07 -29.72 34.21
CA GLU A 730 -54.55 -29.85 32.84
C GLU A 730 -53.13 -30.45 32.81
N ALA A 731 -52.61 -30.89 33.95
CA ALA A 731 -51.24 -31.38 34.09
C ALA A 731 -51.08 -32.80 33.53
N LEU A 732 -49.93 -33.06 32.90
CA LEU A 732 -49.52 -34.42 32.61
C LEU A 732 -48.94 -35.06 33.88
N THR A 733 -49.39 -36.27 34.20
CA THR A 733 -48.70 -37.10 35.19
C THR A 733 -47.47 -37.71 34.52
N VAL A 734 -46.28 -37.35 34.99
CA VAL A 734 -45.01 -37.81 34.39
C VAL A 734 -44.26 -38.71 35.37
N LYS A 735 -43.88 -39.90 34.91
CA LYS A 735 -43.05 -40.86 35.64
C LYS A 735 -41.76 -41.11 34.88
N VAL A 736 -40.63 -40.80 35.51
CA VAL A 736 -39.30 -41.01 34.95
C VAL A 736 -38.71 -42.30 35.49
N SER A 737 -38.13 -43.12 34.60
CA SER A 737 -37.53 -44.41 34.92
C SER A 737 -36.07 -44.47 34.45
N PRO A 738 -35.10 -43.97 35.26
CA PRO A 738 -33.70 -43.83 34.82
C PRO A 738 -33.02 -45.12 34.42
N ARG A 739 -33.30 -46.24 35.12
CA ARG A 739 -32.66 -47.54 34.87
C ARG A 739 -32.91 -48.08 33.46
N VAL A 740 -34.09 -47.82 32.90
CA VAL A 740 -34.49 -48.25 31.55
C VAL A 740 -34.46 -47.10 30.53
N ARG A 741 -34.12 -45.88 30.98
CA ARG A 741 -34.06 -44.64 30.17
C ARG A 741 -35.39 -44.29 29.51
N GLU A 742 -36.46 -44.36 30.31
CA GLU A 742 -37.83 -44.13 29.83
C GLU A 742 -38.53 -43.01 30.61
N VAL A 743 -39.39 -42.27 29.91
CA VAL A 743 -40.33 -41.30 30.50
C VAL A 743 -41.74 -41.70 30.09
N THR A 744 -42.58 -42.02 31.06
CA THR A 744 -44.00 -42.29 30.85
C THR A 744 -44.80 -41.06 31.21
N SER A 745 -45.64 -40.56 30.30
CA SER A 745 -46.58 -39.48 30.58
C SER A 745 -48.02 -39.97 30.41
N SER A 746 -48.90 -39.56 31.31
CA SER A 746 -50.31 -39.91 31.26
C SER A 746 -51.24 -38.73 31.52
N TYR A 747 -52.41 -38.77 30.89
CA TYR A 747 -53.49 -37.81 31.04
C TYR A 747 -54.83 -38.53 31.20
N VAL A 748 -55.64 -38.12 32.18
CA VAL A 748 -56.94 -38.74 32.47
C VAL A 748 -58.01 -38.15 31.54
N LEU A 749 -58.73 -39.01 30.83
CA LEU A 749 -59.87 -38.67 29.97
C LEU A 749 -60.98 -39.72 30.16
N ASP A 750 -62.17 -39.30 30.59
CA ASP A 750 -63.34 -40.17 30.84
C ASP A 750 -63.01 -41.41 31.71
N GLU A 751 -62.35 -41.20 32.85
CA GLU A 751 -61.90 -42.24 33.80
C GLU A 751 -60.86 -43.23 33.23
N GLN A 752 -60.36 -43.02 32.01
CA GLN A 752 -59.28 -43.80 31.39
C GLN A 752 -58.04 -42.94 31.17
N ASN A 753 -56.86 -43.56 31.09
CA ASN A 753 -55.59 -42.85 30.91
C ASN A 753 -55.11 -42.92 29.47
N LEU A 754 -54.87 -41.77 28.84
CA LEU A 754 -53.99 -41.66 27.67
C LEU A 754 -52.55 -41.81 28.14
N VAL A 755 -51.80 -42.76 27.61
CA VAL A 755 -50.43 -43.05 28.08
C VAL A 755 -49.44 -43.04 26.93
N PHE A 756 -48.41 -42.21 27.06
CA PHE A 756 -47.29 -42.06 26.14
C PHE A 756 -46.00 -42.55 26.81
N LEU A 757 -45.12 -43.14 26.03
CA LEU A 757 -43.81 -43.60 26.46
C LEU A 757 -42.73 -43.00 25.55
N ILE A 758 -41.80 -42.27 26.16
CA ILE A 758 -40.59 -41.81 25.49
C ILE A 758 -39.45 -42.72 25.92
N ARG A 759 -38.78 -43.39 24.98
CA ARG A 759 -37.64 -44.26 25.23
C ARG A 759 -36.37 -43.66 24.64
N LEU A 760 -35.34 -43.52 25.46
CA LEU A 760 -34.02 -43.06 25.04
C LEU A 760 -33.12 -44.26 24.69
N PRO A 761 -32.50 -44.28 23.50
CA PRO A 761 -31.56 -45.32 23.13
C PRO A 761 -30.28 -45.25 23.95
N SER A 762 -29.49 -46.31 23.94
CA SER A 762 -28.24 -46.38 24.69
C SER A 762 -27.17 -45.41 24.21
N ALA A 763 -27.10 -45.17 22.89
CA ALA A 763 -26.25 -44.17 22.26
C ALA A 763 -26.94 -42.79 22.11
N PHE A 764 -27.89 -42.43 22.98
CA PHE A 764 -28.49 -41.09 22.98
C PHE A 764 -27.43 -40.02 23.30
N PRO A 765 -27.34 -38.88 22.57
CA PRO A 765 -28.26 -38.38 21.56
C PRO A 765 -27.88 -38.68 20.08
N LEU A 766 -26.83 -39.47 19.82
CA LEU A 766 -26.49 -39.88 18.45
C LEU A 766 -27.66 -40.64 17.80
N LYS A 767 -28.29 -41.53 18.57
CA LYS A 767 -29.57 -42.15 18.23
C LYS A 767 -30.72 -41.34 18.84
N GLN A 768 -31.81 -41.26 18.09
CA GLN A 768 -32.98 -40.46 18.44
C GLN A 768 -33.85 -41.17 19.49
N ALA A 769 -34.49 -40.37 20.34
CA ALA A 769 -35.56 -40.84 21.20
C ALA A 769 -36.73 -41.36 20.34
N THR A 770 -37.46 -42.33 20.89
CA THR A 770 -38.66 -42.90 20.26
C THR A 770 -39.87 -42.59 21.13
N CYS A 771 -41.00 -42.25 20.49
CA CYS A 771 -42.26 -42.00 21.18
C CYS A 771 -43.28 -43.08 20.81
N GLU A 772 -43.66 -43.87 21.80
CA GLU A 772 -44.59 -44.99 21.67
C GLU A 772 -45.90 -44.69 22.42
N GLY A 773 -47.01 -45.17 21.87
CA GLY A 773 -48.31 -45.09 22.54
C GLY A 773 -48.58 -46.36 23.33
N VAL A 774 -48.77 -46.24 24.65
CA VAL A 774 -49.05 -47.39 25.53
C VAL A 774 -50.56 -47.61 25.67
N ASN A 775 -51.33 -46.53 25.80
CA ASN A 775 -52.79 -46.60 25.87
C ASN A 775 -53.45 -45.44 25.13
N ARG A 776 -54.37 -45.75 24.20
CA ARG A 776 -55.13 -44.79 23.38
C ARG A 776 -56.61 -44.82 23.78
N VAL A 777 -57.19 -43.66 24.06
CA VAL A 777 -58.57 -43.48 24.53
C VAL A 777 -59.23 -42.37 23.70
N ALA A 778 -60.47 -42.57 23.24
CA ALA A 778 -61.33 -41.55 22.57
C ALA A 778 -60.74 -40.77 21.38
N ILE A 779 -59.58 -41.16 20.83
CA ILE A 779 -58.89 -40.48 19.73
C ILE A 779 -58.68 -41.47 18.58
N SER A 780 -58.84 -41.03 17.33
CA SER A 780 -58.61 -41.89 16.16
C SER A 780 -57.13 -42.31 16.03
N GLU A 781 -56.89 -43.51 15.48
CA GLU A 781 -55.53 -44.03 15.28
C GLU A 781 -54.66 -43.07 14.44
N GLN A 782 -55.24 -42.48 13.39
CA GLN A 782 -54.54 -41.52 12.54
C GLN A 782 -54.04 -40.29 13.30
N LYS A 783 -54.89 -39.73 14.19
CA LYS A 783 -54.56 -38.56 15.00
C LYS A 783 -53.56 -38.91 16.10
N TRP A 784 -53.70 -40.08 16.71
CA TRP A 784 -52.76 -40.63 17.69
C TRP A 784 -51.35 -40.80 17.11
N GLN A 785 -51.24 -41.45 15.95
CA GLN A 785 -49.97 -41.61 15.25
C GLN A 785 -49.36 -40.27 14.84
N SER A 786 -50.20 -39.28 14.51
CA SER A 786 -49.73 -37.91 14.26
C SER A 786 -49.13 -37.26 15.50
N TRP A 787 -49.70 -37.48 16.69
CA TRP A 787 -49.17 -36.95 17.95
C TRP A 787 -47.86 -37.61 18.35
N LEU A 788 -47.73 -38.93 18.20
CA LEU A 788 -46.49 -39.65 18.47
C LEU A 788 -45.36 -39.14 17.58
N ARG A 789 -45.60 -39.02 16.27
CA ARG A 789 -44.63 -38.44 15.33
C ARG A 789 -44.31 -36.98 15.63
N ASN A 790 -45.31 -36.19 16.03
CA ASN A 790 -45.10 -34.79 16.40
C ASN A 790 -44.23 -34.67 17.65
N CYS A 791 -44.51 -35.45 18.69
CA CYS A 791 -43.68 -35.47 19.90
C CYS A 791 -42.24 -35.88 19.58
N GLN A 792 -42.05 -36.99 18.85
CA GLN A 792 -40.73 -37.46 18.44
C GLN A 792 -40.00 -36.42 17.57
N GLY A 793 -40.71 -35.77 16.64
CA GLY A 793 -40.18 -34.69 15.82
C GLY A 793 -39.78 -33.47 16.64
N VAL A 794 -40.61 -33.03 17.59
CA VAL A 794 -40.31 -31.89 18.47
C VAL A 794 -39.07 -32.17 19.29
N ILE A 795 -38.93 -33.38 19.87
CA ILE A 795 -37.70 -33.76 20.59
C ILE A 795 -36.49 -33.67 19.65
N ALA A 796 -36.58 -34.24 18.45
CA ALA A 796 -35.49 -34.22 17.47
C ALA A 796 -35.06 -32.80 17.04
N PHE A 797 -36.03 -31.91 16.78
CA PHE A 797 -35.75 -30.54 16.32
C PHE A 797 -35.37 -29.58 17.45
N SER A 798 -35.85 -29.82 18.67
CA SER A 798 -35.54 -29.01 19.85
C SER A 798 -34.31 -29.52 20.60
N ASN A 799 -33.24 -29.87 19.88
CA ASN A 799 -31.96 -30.35 20.43
C ASN A 799 -32.12 -31.48 21.48
N ASN A 800 -32.99 -32.44 21.21
CA ASN A 800 -33.31 -33.57 22.09
C ASN A 800 -33.96 -33.20 23.44
N SER A 801 -34.66 -32.06 23.51
CA SER A 801 -35.40 -31.62 24.70
C SER A 801 -36.64 -32.48 24.98
N LEU A 802 -36.62 -33.23 26.09
CA LEU A 802 -37.79 -33.98 26.57
C LEU A 802 -38.93 -33.07 27.06
N PRO A 803 -38.67 -31.96 27.79
CA PRO A 803 -39.70 -31.00 28.17
C PRO A 803 -40.52 -30.49 26.98
N GLU A 804 -39.88 -30.14 25.86
CA GLU A 804 -40.59 -29.68 24.66
C GLU A 804 -41.45 -30.80 24.04
N GLY A 805 -40.94 -32.04 24.05
CA GLY A 805 -41.70 -33.23 23.68
C GLY A 805 -42.96 -33.43 24.53
N LEU A 806 -42.83 -33.35 25.85
CA LEU A 806 -43.94 -33.48 26.79
C LEU A 806 -44.95 -32.32 26.66
N ALA A 807 -44.46 -31.09 26.50
CA ALA A 807 -45.29 -29.92 26.27
C ALA A 807 -46.08 -30.03 24.95
N SER A 808 -45.50 -30.62 23.90
CA SER A 808 -46.21 -30.88 22.65
C SER A 808 -47.36 -31.88 22.82
N ILE A 809 -47.15 -32.95 23.62
CA ILE A 809 -48.21 -33.91 23.98
C ILE A 809 -49.34 -33.19 24.71
N ARG A 810 -49.01 -32.43 25.76
CA ARG A 810 -49.99 -31.66 26.55
C ARG A 810 -50.81 -30.72 25.66
N ARG A 811 -50.15 -29.97 24.78
CA ARG A 811 -50.79 -29.04 23.84
C ARG A 811 -51.74 -29.74 22.88
N ASN A 812 -51.35 -30.89 22.35
CA ASN A 812 -52.17 -31.69 21.42
C ASN A 812 -53.45 -32.23 22.09
N ILE A 813 -53.33 -32.69 23.34
CA ILE A 813 -54.46 -33.15 24.17
C ILE A 813 -55.42 -31.99 24.42
N LEU A 814 -54.94 -30.91 25.05
CA LEU A 814 -55.78 -29.76 25.42
C LEU A 814 -56.42 -29.09 24.21
N GLY A 815 -55.69 -28.96 23.10
CA GLY A 815 -56.21 -28.40 21.85
C GLY A 815 -57.34 -29.24 21.24
N THR A 816 -57.35 -30.55 21.49
CA THR A 816 -58.42 -31.44 21.01
C THR A 816 -59.64 -31.40 21.90
N LEU A 817 -59.45 -31.33 23.21
CA LEU A 817 -60.55 -31.19 24.18
C LEU A 817 -61.29 -29.86 23.98
N LYS A 818 -60.57 -28.76 23.71
CA LYS A 818 -61.15 -27.44 23.38
C LYS A 818 -61.83 -27.38 22.00
N GLY A 819 -61.51 -28.29 21.09
CA GLY A 819 -62.14 -28.38 19.76
C GLY A 819 -63.35 -29.31 19.71
N GLN A 820 -63.64 -30.03 20.80
CA GLN A 820 -64.79 -30.93 20.96
C GLN A 820 -65.85 -30.38 21.92
N SER A 821 -65.59 -29.24 22.58
CA SER A 821 -66.50 -28.52 23.48
C SER A 821 -67.42 -27.55 22.76
#